data_AF-A0A078AG16-F1
#
_entry.id   AF-A0A078AG16-F1
#
_cell.length_a   1.000
_cell.length_b   1.000
_cell.length_c   1.000
_cell.angle_alpha   90.00
_cell.angle_beta   90.00
_cell.angle_gamma   90.00
#
_symmetry.space_group_name_H-M   'P 1'
#
loop_
_entity.id
_entity.type
_entity.pdbx_description
1 polymer ?
#
loop_
_entity_poly.entity_id
_entity_poly.type
_entity_poly.pdbx_seq_one_letter_code
_entity_poly.pdbx_strand_id
1 'polypeptide(L)'
;MTLCMYSMGSMDFEAYRLIQYTTSDGQTLGSLSNSLNFAAAHFSGDVFRKVAVIRFDELYPEVVTQVLQKNALGLLMILPADARQQSAISPKILKLWEDIQFKLATESIAVPVYFAYETDQLFDLHAQLKREALSGQTSGPQRGFSRMFNSQAEYMMILNNAEPKQLQQINLDVFYGQVNFRESQDQSNQNPLIAISTTYDALAISPELSYSIESSGSALIAELQVSKIFSQLLSELQQVNNFKFDLLFILSPTGSLNHEGTGKFLDHIPSNIRERIKFAVCLDQFVNSQAPNDLFILQGQLSDTDSTSNKFVEEFKRAAAQKNVYVQTKDIAHSYSSNRRFVQYEHQIFNEKGIPAVTISAKGERNFHRYQKYSVFDSALNNDDLRRNILIFSEALVHLVYAFHDSSINYFLDNKSLVQDSYIDQIKSFLLKNSRAPHMIQRDSVLSKEFQRLLNQNVNSVKRMGVLVKDTQFYEEKLGNKVQFYLVTSKLQELYIFLGVLAYLLALYFGLQKIQKSNKDTTPVKVEKKECKGIWKDGEQKCKRTLKKKSELLKTYGIYTLTAAYGVLLIYIAYRKMYPKEYQSEEEQEKDERKFQLTDLFYRIGGYINVFANKRTNQKQSDFYLPAKQEELQQIQTNNISNASELKDNTK
;
A
#
# COMPACT_ATOMS: atom_id res chain seq x y z
N MET A 1 -11.63 19.73 -31.59
CA MET A 1 -12.14 19.24 -30.30
C MET A 1 -12.04 17.73 -30.35
N THR A 2 -10.82 17.25 -30.13
CA THR A 2 -10.39 15.87 -30.42
C THR A 2 -10.33 15.16 -29.08
N LEU A 3 -11.33 14.33 -28.79
CA LEU A 3 -11.30 13.44 -27.62
C LEU A 3 -10.32 12.31 -27.94
N CYS A 4 -9.09 12.41 -27.43
CA CYS A 4 -8.25 11.24 -27.24
C CYS A 4 -8.88 10.40 -26.11
N MET A 5 -9.80 9.50 -26.45
CA MET A 5 -10.10 8.36 -25.59
C MET A 5 -8.94 7.38 -25.73
N TYR A 6 -7.92 7.55 -24.88
CA TYR A 6 -6.94 6.50 -24.67
C TYR A 6 -7.65 5.28 -24.11
N SER A 7 -7.40 4.13 -24.74
CA SER A 7 -7.67 2.81 -24.20
C SER A 7 -7.07 2.70 -22.79
N MET A 8 -7.87 2.87 -21.73
CA MET A 8 -7.43 2.56 -20.37
C MET A 8 -7.61 1.06 -20.14
N GLY A 9 -6.56 0.29 -20.40
CA GLY A 9 -6.38 -1.02 -19.80
C GLY A 9 -6.26 -0.91 -18.28
N SER A 10 -6.37 -2.05 -17.58
CA SER A 10 -6.07 -2.13 -16.13
C SER A 10 -4.74 -1.44 -15.85
N MET A 11 -4.72 -0.53 -14.88
CA MET A 11 -3.46 0.06 -14.41
C MET A 11 -3.26 -0.25 -12.94
N ASP A 12 -1.99 -0.34 -12.57
CA ASP A 12 -1.57 -0.82 -11.27
C ASP A 12 -0.59 0.21 -10.68
N PHE A 13 -0.80 0.59 -9.42
CA PHE A 13 0.12 1.47 -8.69
C PHE A 13 0.46 0.88 -7.33
N GLU A 14 1.61 1.26 -6.80
CA GLU A 14 2.04 0.86 -5.46
C GLU A 14 1.29 1.66 -4.40
N ALA A 15 0.76 0.96 -3.41
CA ALA A 15 0.05 1.54 -2.29
C ALA A 15 0.67 1.07 -0.97
N TYR A 16 0.82 2.00 -0.04
CA TYR A 16 1.41 1.78 1.28
C TYR A 16 0.31 1.89 2.32
N ARG A 17 0.17 0.89 3.17
CA ARG A 17 -0.94 0.81 4.14
C ARG A 17 -0.68 1.73 5.34
N LEU A 18 -1.74 2.29 5.91
CA LEU A 18 -1.70 2.91 7.24
C LEU A 18 -1.38 1.88 8.31
N ILE A 19 -0.45 2.22 9.20
CA ILE A 19 -0.01 1.36 10.29
C ILE A 19 -1.20 0.90 11.15
N GLN A 20 -1.12 -0.33 11.64
CA GLN A 20 -2.01 -0.86 12.65
C GLN A 20 -1.19 -1.30 13.86
N TYR A 21 -1.57 -0.84 15.05
CA TYR A 21 -0.91 -1.24 16.29
C TYR A 21 -1.86 -1.21 17.48
N THR A 22 -1.57 -2.04 18.47
CA THR A 22 -2.26 -2.08 19.75
C THR A 22 -1.37 -1.49 20.83
N THR A 23 -1.91 -0.53 21.57
CA THR A 23 -1.23 0.13 22.69
C THR A 23 -1.27 -0.78 23.93
N SER A 24 -0.39 -0.54 24.91
CA SER A 24 -0.42 -1.20 26.23
C SER A 24 -1.80 -1.20 26.91
N ASP A 25 -2.60 -0.16 26.63
CA ASP A 25 -3.96 0.03 27.17
C ASP A 25 -5.00 -0.88 26.47
N GLY A 26 -4.60 -1.71 25.51
CA GLY A 26 -5.44 -2.69 24.81
C GLY A 26 -6.25 -2.12 23.63
N GLN A 27 -6.09 -0.84 23.30
CA GLN A 27 -6.76 -0.20 22.17
C GLN A 27 -6.00 -0.41 20.86
N THR A 28 -6.68 -0.91 19.83
CA THR A 28 -6.14 -1.04 18.47
C THR A 28 -6.42 0.23 17.66
N LEU A 29 -5.36 0.85 17.16
CA LEU A 29 -5.37 2.12 16.47
C LEU A 29 -4.88 1.95 15.03
N GLY A 30 -5.18 2.95 14.19
CA GLY A 30 -4.85 2.96 12.77
C GLY A 30 -5.89 2.22 11.92
N SER A 31 -5.47 1.68 10.77
CA SER A 31 -6.39 1.01 9.84
C SER A 31 -6.59 -0.46 10.20
N LEU A 32 -7.83 -0.88 10.47
CA LEU A 32 -8.14 -2.23 10.92
C LEU A 32 -8.33 -3.25 9.78
N SER A 33 -8.67 -2.80 8.57
CA SER A 33 -8.88 -3.67 7.41
C SER A 33 -7.81 -3.47 6.34
N ASN A 34 -7.61 -4.50 5.52
CA ASN A 34 -6.54 -4.55 4.52
C ASN A 34 -7.08 -4.63 3.08
N SER A 35 -8.29 -5.13 2.86
CA SER A 35 -8.81 -5.39 1.51
C SER A 35 -9.55 -4.19 0.91
N LEU A 36 -9.33 -3.94 -0.39
CA LEU A 36 -10.08 -2.96 -1.18
C LEU A 36 -10.79 -3.69 -2.33
N ASN A 37 -12.10 -3.52 -2.45
CA ASN A 37 -12.85 -3.99 -3.62
C ASN A 37 -14.09 -3.11 -3.83
N PHE A 38 -13.85 -1.83 -4.09
CA PHE A 38 -14.91 -0.81 -4.12
C PHE A 38 -14.65 0.21 -5.22
N ALA A 39 -15.72 0.89 -5.64
CA ALA A 39 -15.62 1.98 -6.59
C ALA A 39 -14.90 3.18 -5.95
N ALA A 40 -14.10 3.90 -6.72
CA ALA A 40 -13.42 5.11 -6.31
C ALA A 40 -14.32 6.35 -6.53
N ALA A 41 -14.19 7.33 -5.66
CA ALA A 41 -14.85 8.62 -5.76
C ALA A 41 -13.97 9.74 -5.19
N HIS A 42 -14.08 10.94 -5.75
CA HIS A 42 -13.44 12.10 -5.17
C HIS A 42 -14.11 12.47 -3.82
N PHE A 43 -13.32 12.89 -2.82
CA PHE A 43 -13.82 13.14 -1.46
C PHE A 43 -14.95 14.19 -1.34
N SER A 44 -14.96 15.17 -2.25
CA SER A 44 -16.00 16.21 -2.30
C SER A 44 -17.33 15.71 -2.89
N GLY A 45 -17.33 14.56 -3.56
CA GLY A 45 -18.50 13.96 -4.19
C GLY A 45 -19.30 13.03 -3.26
N ASP A 46 -20.01 12.10 -3.91
CA ASP A 46 -20.78 11.03 -3.26
C ASP A 46 -19.84 9.84 -2.96
N VAL A 47 -19.34 9.78 -1.73
CA VAL A 47 -18.38 8.75 -1.27
C VAL A 47 -19.05 7.58 -0.55
N PHE A 48 -20.38 7.56 -0.45
CA PHE A 48 -21.09 6.49 0.25
C PHE A 48 -20.81 5.14 -0.40
N ARG A 49 -20.24 4.20 0.38
CA ARG A 49 -19.82 2.87 -0.11
C ARG A 49 -18.76 2.88 -1.22
N LYS A 50 -17.96 3.95 -1.28
CA LYS A 50 -16.86 4.11 -2.24
C LYS A 50 -15.54 4.35 -1.50
N VAL A 51 -14.42 4.22 -2.21
CA VAL A 51 -13.09 4.62 -1.76
C VAL A 51 -12.93 6.10 -2.05
N ALA A 52 -12.73 6.89 -1.00
CA ALA A 52 -12.47 8.32 -1.16
C ALA A 52 -11.01 8.52 -1.59
N VAL A 53 -10.81 9.17 -2.73
CA VAL A 53 -9.48 9.55 -3.23
C VAL A 53 -9.23 11.02 -2.89
N ILE A 54 -8.11 11.29 -2.25
CA ILE A 54 -7.73 12.61 -1.77
C ILE A 54 -6.29 12.89 -2.15
N ARG A 55 -6.04 14.03 -2.79
CA ARG A 55 -4.68 14.47 -3.09
C ARG A 55 -4.12 15.34 -1.96
N PHE A 56 -2.79 15.29 -1.78
CA PHE A 56 -2.09 15.96 -0.67
C PHE A 56 -2.36 17.47 -0.58
N ASP A 57 -2.47 18.17 -1.72
CA ASP A 57 -2.76 19.60 -1.79
C ASP A 57 -4.20 19.97 -1.38
N GLU A 58 -5.10 18.99 -1.34
CA GLU A 58 -6.51 19.17 -0.97
C GLU A 58 -6.79 18.74 0.49
N LEU A 59 -5.74 18.37 1.24
CA LEU A 59 -5.86 17.94 2.64
C LEU A 59 -6.06 19.10 3.62
N TYR A 60 -7.02 18.95 4.50
CA TYR A 60 -7.23 19.75 5.71
C TYR A 60 -7.67 18.84 6.87
N PRO A 61 -7.55 19.27 8.15
CA PRO A 61 -7.67 18.37 9.31
C PRO A 61 -9.02 17.65 9.44
N GLU A 62 -10.06 18.27 8.89
CA GLU A 62 -11.44 17.80 8.98
C GLU A 62 -11.83 16.88 7.83
N VAL A 63 -11.08 16.86 6.71
CA VAL A 63 -11.41 16.03 5.53
C VAL A 63 -11.60 14.58 5.91
N VAL A 64 -10.65 14.03 6.67
CA VAL A 64 -10.65 12.62 7.04
C VAL A 64 -11.90 12.29 7.85
N THR A 65 -12.24 13.12 8.84
CA THR A 65 -13.46 12.92 9.65
C THR A 65 -14.72 13.05 8.82
N GLN A 66 -14.78 14.02 7.89
CA GLN A 66 -15.92 14.19 7.00
C GLN A 66 -16.12 12.97 6.09
N VAL A 67 -15.03 12.42 5.54
CA VAL A 67 -15.07 11.23 4.69
C VAL A 67 -15.53 10.00 5.47
N LEU A 68 -15.02 9.81 6.70
CA LEU A 68 -15.44 8.73 7.57
C LEU A 68 -16.91 8.85 7.98
N GLN A 69 -17.40 10.06 8.28
CA GLN A 69 -18.81 10.33 8.59
C GLN A 69 -19.75 10.07 7.41
N LYS A 70 -19.27 10.20 6.16
CA LYS A 70 -20.02 9.88 4.94
C LYS A 70 -20.09 8.36 4.64
N ASN A 71 -19.60 7.49 5.53
CA ASN A 71 -19.54 6.04 5.35
C ASN A 71 -18.79 5.61 4.07
N ALA A 72 -17.63 6.22 3.81
CA ALA A 72 -16.68 5.69 2.84
C ALA A 72 -16.18 4.30 3.28
N LEU A 73 -15.91 3.40 2.33
CA LEU A 73 -15.42 2.04 2.61
C LEU A 73 -13.91 1.89 2.46
N GLY A 74 -13.22 2.98 2.14
CA GLY A 74 -11.77 3.05 2.09
C GLY A 74 -11.30 4.47 1.83
N LEU A 75 -10.02 4.72 2.08
CA LEU A 75 -9.39 6.01 1.88
C LEU A 75 -8.07 5.81 1.15
N LEU A 76 -7.89 6.52 0.03
CA LEU A 76 -6.64 6.60 -0.70
C LEU A 76 -6.13 8.04 -0.67
N MET A 77 -4.96 8.24 -0.07
CA MET A 77 -4.26 9.53 -0.04
C MET A 77 -3.11 9.52 -1.04
N ILE A 78 -3.13 10.47 -1.97
CA ILE A 78 -2.10 10.64 -2.99
C ILE A 78 -1.04 11.59 -2.43
N LEU A 79 0.18 11.08 -2.25
CA LEU A 79 1.35 11.80 -1.76
C LEU A 79 2.17 12.37 -2.94
N PRO A 80 2.81 13.54 -2.79
CA PRO A 80 3.71 14.05 -3.82
C PRO A 80 4.92 13.12 -4.01
N ALA A 81 5.21 12.74 -5.26
CA ALA A 81 6.26 11.78 -5.59
C ALA A 81 7.67 12.41 -5.67
N ASP A 82 7.76 13.64 -6.18
CA ASP A 82 9.05 14.27 -6.46
C ASP A 82 9.76 14.72 -5.16
N ALA A 83 10.99 14.27 -4.93
CA ALA A 83 11.83 14.77 -3.83
C ALA A 83 12.01 16.30 -3.87
N ARG A 84 12.03 16.90 -5.07
CA ARG A 84 12.05 18.36 -5.25
C ARG A 84 10.75 19.01 -4.81
N GLN A 85 9.60 18.41 -5.14
CA GLN A 85 8.30 18.91 -4.70
C GLN A 85 8.13 18.73 -3.19
N GLN A 86 8.62 17.62 -2.63
CA GLN A 86 8.64 17.36 -1.18
C GLN A 86 9.50 18.40 -0.44
N SER A 87 10.67 18.74 -0.96
CA SER A 87 11.52 19.80 -0.40
C SER A 87 10.96 21.22 -0.54
N ALA A 88 10.03 21.42 -1.49
CA ALA A 88 9.37 22.70 -1.72
C ALA A 88 8.08 22.88 -0.91
N ILE A 89 7.67 21.88 -0.12
CA ILE A 89 6.48 21.98 0.72
C ILE A 89 6.71 23.06 1.80
N SER A 90 5.77 24.01 1.90
CA SER A 90 5.84 25.04 2.92
C SER A 90 5.84 24.42 4.33
N PRO A 91 6.62 24.95 5.29
CA PRO A 91 6.64 24.46 6.67
C PRO A 91 5.26 24.43 7.34
N LYS A 92 4.35 25.34 6.93
CA LYS A 92 2.97 25.36 7.41
C LYS A 92 2.17 24.13 7.00
N ILE A 93 2.36 23.65 5.77
CA ILE A 93 1.68 22.47 5.22
C ILE A 93 2.28 21.20 5.84
N LEU A 94 3.59 21.16 6.09
CA LEU A 94 4.23 20.06 6.82
C LEU A 94 3.67 19.91 8.23
N LYS A 95 3.50 21.02 8.97
CA LYS A 95 2.88 21.01 10.29
C LYS A 95 1.43 20.53 10.25
N LEU A 96 0.67 20.99 9.26
CA LEU A 96 -0.69 20.51 9.03
C LEU A 96 -0.74 18.99 8.76
N TRP A 97 0.23 18.48 7.99
CA TRP A 97 0.37 17.05 7.76
C TRP A 97 0.73 16.28 9.04
N GLU A 98 1.63 16.79 9.87
CA GLU A 98 1.96 16.21 11.18
C GLU A 98 0.71 16.05 12.06
N ASP A 99 -0.20 17.04 12.05
CA ASP A 99 -1.48 16.98 12.78
C ASP A 99 -2.44 15.93 12.20
N ILE A 100 -2.56 15.84 10.86
CA ILE A 100 -3.37 14.82 10.18
C ILE A 100 -2.82 13.42 10.46
N GLN A 101 -1.50 13.27 10.38
CA GLN A 101 -0.80 12.02 10.65
C GLN A 101 -1.01 11.60 12.11
N PHE A 102 -0.88 12.53 13.05
CA PHE A 102 -1.17 12.28 14.46
C PHE A 102 -2.60 11.77 14.66
N LYS A 103 -3.59 12.40 14.02
CA LYS A 103 -4.99 12.01 14.11
C LYS A 103 -5.25 10.62 13.54
N LEU A 104 -4.76 10.34 12.33
CA LEU A 104 -4.90 9.04 11.66
C LEU A 104 -4.27 7.90 12.46
N ALA A 105 -3.15 8.16 13.13
CA ALA A 105 -2.48 7.14 13.94
C ALA A 105 -3.12 6.93 15.33
N THR A 106 -3.86 7.93 15.84
CA THR A 106 -4.48 7.89 17.18
C THR A 106 -5.95 7.46 17.15
N GLU A 107 -6.59 7.48 15.98
CA GLU A 107 -7.96 7.01 15.79
C GLU A 107 -8.01 5.54 15.36
N SER A 108 -9.07 4.83 15.77
CA SER A 108 -9.34 3.47 15.29
C SER A 108 -10.21 3.55 14.05
N ILE A 109 -9.64 3.23 12.88
CA ILE A 109 -10.29 3.39 11.58
C ILE A 109 -10.65 2.00 11.06
N ALA A 110 -11.96 1.70 11.03
CA ALA A 110 -12.46 0.39 10.59
C ALA A 110 -12.19 0.08 9.10
N VAL A 111 -11.97 1.11 8.29
CA VAL A 111 -11.77 0.99 6.84
C VAL A 111 -10.30 0.95 6.44
N PRO A 112 -9.96 0.31 5.30
CA PRO A 112 -8.61 0.35 4.74
C PRO A 112 -8.21 1.78 4.37
N VAL A 113 -7.04 2.19 4.86
CA VAL A 113 -6.40 3.48 4.51
C VAL A 113 -5.06 3.21 3.84
N TYR A 114 -4.90 3.76 2.65
CA TYR A 114 -3.70 3.59 1.83
C TYR A 114 -3.14 4.93 1.37
N PHE A 115 -1.83 4.96 1.17
CA PHE A 115 -1.07 6.06 0.61
C PHE A 115 -0.47 5.60 -0.71
N ALA A 116 -0.44 6.46 -1.72
CA ALA A 116 0.25 6.17 -2.98
C ALA A 116 1.00 7.41 -3.43
N TYR A 117 2.21 7.25 -3.98
CA TYR A 117 2.90 8.37 -4.62
C TYR A 117 2.17 8.75 -5.91
N GLU A 118 2.13 10.05 -6.18
CA GLU A 118 1.50 10.60 -7.38
C GLU A 118 2.21 10.09 -8.64
N THR A 119 1.43 9.48 -9.52
CA THR A 119 1.85 9.10 -10.87
C THR A 119 0.97 9.83 -11.88
N ASP A 120 1.43 9.99 -13.12
CA ASP A 120 0.64 10.64 -14.18
C ASP A 120 -0.75 10.00 -14.32
N GLN A 121 -0.82 8.68 -14.18
CA GLN A 121 -2.05 7.90 -14.22
C GLN A 121 -3.00 8.23 -13.05
N LEU A 122 -2.45 8.33 -11.83
CA LEU A 122 -3.21 8.62 -10.63
C LEU A 122 -3.70 10.09 -10.61
N PHE A 123 -2.90 10.99 -11.17
CA PHE A 123 -3.27 12.38 -11.41
C PHE A 123 -4.47 12.49 -12.37
N ASP A 124 -4.41 11.79 -13.51
CA ASP A 124 -5.50 11.76 -14.49
C ASP A 124 -6.78 11.15 -13.91
N LEU A 125 -6.66 10.05 -13.16
CA LEU A 125 -7.76 9.43 -12.43
C LEU A 125 -8.39 10.41 -11.45
N HIS A 126 -7.58 11.07 -10.63
CA HIS A 126 -8.06 12.05 -9.66
C HIS A 126 -8.80 13.21 -10.34
N ALA A 127 -8.25 13.75 -11.44
CA ALA A 127 -8.87 14.81 -12.23
C ALA A 127 -10.22 14.37 -12.85
N GLN A 128 -10.34 13.12 -13.27
CA GLN A 128 -11.59 12.54 -13.75
C GLN A 128 -12.63 12.42 -12.63
N LEU A 129 -12.27 11.83 -11.50
CA LEU A 129 -13.16 11.71 -10.33
C LEU A 129 -13.62 13.08 -9.83
N LYS A 130 -12.75 14.10 -9.89
CA LYS A 130 -13.10 15.48 -9.53
C LYS A 130 -14.12 16.08 -10.49
N ARG A 131 -13.98 15.86 -11.81
CA ARG A 131 -14.97 16.27 -12.81
C ARG A 131 -16.31 15.58 -12.61
N GLU A 132 -16.30 14.28 -12.32
CA GLU A 132 -17.50 13.51 -12.01
C GLU A 132 -18.22 14.06 -10.77
N ALA A 133 -17.47 14.33 -9.70
CA ALA A 133 -18.01 14.90 -8.47
C ALA A 133 -18.67 16.26 -8.70
N LEU A 134 -18.08 17.13 -9.54
CA LEU A 134 -18.67 18.42 -9.92
C LEU A 134 -19.93 18.24 -10.77
N SER A 135 -19.90 17.33 -11.75
CA SER A 135 -21.05 17.05 -12.62
C SER A 135 -22.25 16.45 -11.86
N GLY A 136 -21.99 15.72 -10.77
CA GLY A 136 -23.01 15.09 -9.92
C GLY A 136 -23.76 16.05 -8.98
N GLN A 137 -23.40 17.34 -8.92
CA GLN A 137 -23.98 18.30 -7.97
C GLN A 137 -25.35 18.89 -8.38
N THR A 138 -25.92 18.57 -9.55
CA THR A 138 -27.21 19.15 -10.00
C THR A 138 -28.41 18.67 -9.16
N SER A 139 -28.99 19.51 -8.31
CA SER A 139 -30.05 19.19 -7.33
C SER A 139 -31.44 19.02 -7.98
N GLY A 140 -32.12 17.88 -7.75
CA GLY A 140 -33.54 17.69 -8.13
C GLY A 140 -34.07 16.25 -8.07
N PRO A 141 -35.40 16.04 -7.96
CA PRO A 141 -36.05 14.72 -7.90
C PRO A 141 -35.91 13.87 -9.17
N GLN A 142 -35.46 14.45 -10.29
CA GLN A 142 -35.07 13.70 -11.49
C GLN A 142 -33.76 12.90 -11.31
N ARG A 143 -33.02 13.06 -10.19
CA ARG A 143 -31.76 12.37 -9.88
C ARG A 143 -31.88 10.84 -9.79
N GLY A 144 -32.95 10.31 -9.20
CA GLY A 144 -33.09 8.85 -9.01
C GLY A 144 -33.21 8.11 -10.34
N PHE A 145 -34.03 8.66 -11.24
CA PHE A 145 -34.24 8.09 -12.56
C PHE A 145 -33.04 8.35 -13.49
N SER A 146 -32.49 9.56 -13.53
CA SER A 146 -31.32 9.87 -14.37
C SER A 146 -30.04 9.16 -13.92
N ARG A 147 -29.76 8.97 -12.61
CA ARG A 147 -28.64 8.13 -12.14
C ARG A 147 -28.83 6.66 -12.48
N MET A 148 -30.07 6.18 -12.52
CA MET A 148 -30.39 4.80 -12.93
C MET A 148 -30.23 4.54 -14.42
N PHE A 149 -30.17 5.56 -15.29
CA PHE A 149 -29.97 5.37 -16.74
C PHE A 149 -28.65 5.95 -17.26
N ASN A 150 -28.08 6.93 -16.56
CA ASN A 150 -26.76 7.51 -16.81
C ASN A 150 -25.73 6.96 -15.84
N SER A 151 -25.82 5.67 -15.48
CA SER A 151 -24.79 4.97 -14.73
C SER A 151 -23.48 5.06 -15.52
N GLN A 152 -22.68 6.07 -15.20
CA GLN A 152 -21.36 6.27 -15.75
C GLN A 152 -20.51 5.08 -15.32
N ALA A 153 -19.55 4.72 -16.17
CA ALA A 153 -18.63 3.66 -15.85
C ALA A 153 -17.89 4.02 -14.55
N GLU A 154 -17.84 3.08 -13.61
CA GLU A 154 -17.26 3.32 -12.29
C GLU A 154 -15.83 2.80 -12.25
N TYR A 155 -14.91 3.59 -11.73
CA TYR A 155 -13.55 3.14 -11.46
C TYR A 155 -13.55 2.21 -10.26
N MET A 156 -13.22 0.94 -10.43
CA MET A 156 -13.08 -0.02 -9.33
C MET A 156 -11.62 -0.12 -8.92
N MET A 157 -11.36 -0.11 -7.61
CA MET A 157 -10.05 -0.40 -7.02
C MET A 157 -10.08 -1.76 -6.34
N ILE A 158 -9.13 -2.63 -6.71
CA ILE A 158 -9.00 -3.97 -6.17
C ILE A 158 -7.63 -4.17 -5.54
N LEU A 159 -7.65 -4.62 -4.29
CA LEU A 159 -6.54 -5.14 -3.54
C LEU A 159 -7.05 -6.24 -2.60
N ASN A 160 -6.77 -7.49 -2.95
CA ASN A 160 -7.19 -8.65 -2.15
C ASN A 160 -6.04 -9.06 -1.23
N ASN A 161 -6.09 -8.58 0.00
CA ASN A 161 -5.18 -8.99 1.07
C ASN A 161 -5.96 -9.66 2.19
N ALA A 162 -5.32 -10.63 2.85
CA ALA A 162 -5.86 -11.23 4.07
C ALA A 162 -5.83 -10.21 5.22
N GLU A 163 -6.74 -10.39 6.17
CA GLU A 163 -6.74 -9.56 7.38
C GLU A 163 -5.44 -9.78 8.18
N PRO A 164 -4.86 -8.70 8.73
CA PRO A 164 -3.53 -8.71 9.29
C PRO A 164 -3.52 -9.44 10.64
N LYS A 165 -2.50 -10.26 10.86
CA LYS A 165 -2.33 -11.02 12.10
C LYS A 165 -1.55 -10.21 13.11
N GLN A 166 -1.91 -10.31 14.37
CA GLN A 166 -1.19 -9.65 15.45
C GLN A 166 0.15 -10.34 15.72
N LEU A 167 1.23 -9.57 15.75
CA LEU A 167 2.56 -10.04 16.13
C LEU A 167 2.64 -10.09 17.66
N GLN A 168 2.93 -11.27 18.21
CA GLN A 168 2.99 -11.46 19.67
C GLN A 168 4.20 -10.79 20.30
N GLN A 169 5.36 -10.80 19.62
CA GLN A 169 6.62 -10.25 20.12
C GLN A 169 7.49 -9.76 18.97
N ILE A 170 8.22 -8.67 19.20
CA ILE A 170 9.25 -8.17 18.29
C ILE A 170 10.59 -8.36 18.97
N ASN A 171 11.49 -9.08 18.30
CA ASN A 171 12.84 -9.33 18.77
C ASN A 171 13.82 -8.47 17.97
N LEU A 172 14.45 -7.51 18.65
CA LEU A 172 15.39 -6.55 18.09
C LEU A 172 16.76 -6.73 18.71
N ASP A 173 17.82 -6.28 18.04
CA ASP A 173 19.17 -6.35 18.59
C ASP A 173 19.68 -4.94 18.97
N VAL A 174 20.25 -4.83 20.16
CA VAL A 174 21.10 -3.69 20.53
C VAL A 174 22.53 -4.04 20.17
N PHE A 175 23.20 -3.18 19.41
CA PHE A 175 24.61 -3.34 19.08
C PHE A 175 25.44 -2.40 19.92
N TYR A 176 26.55 -2.89 20.48
CA TYR A 176 27.45 -2.04 21.23
C TYR A 176 28.91 -2.47 21.06
N GLY A 177 29.81 -1.49 21.04
CA GLY A 177 31.24 -1.69 20.84
C GLY A 177 32.04 -0.68 21.67
N GLN A 178 33.24 -1.06 22.09
CA GLN A 178 34.11 -0.22 22.91
C GLN A 178 35.39 0.14 22.16
N VAL A 179 35.78 1.41 22.24
CA VAL A 179 37.10 1.89 21.84
C VAL A 179 37.87 2.16 23.13
N ASN A 180 38.79 1.24 23.45
CA ASN A 180 39.67 1.36 24.60
C ASN A 180 40.96 2.04 24.15
N PHE A 181 41.27 3.22 24.68
CA PHE A 181 42.49 3.96 24.31
C PHE A 181 43.70 3.49 25.09
N ARG A 182 43.50 2.77 26.19
CA ARG A 182 44.56 2.16 26.98
C ARG A 182 44.37 0.65 27.03
N GLU A 183 45.34 -0.09 26.51
CA GLU A 183 45.38 -1.55 26.67
C GLU A 183 45.89 -1.89 28.08
N SER A 184 44.99 -2.24 28.99
CA SER A 184 45.35 -2.83 30.28
C SER A 184 44.83 -4.28 30.36
N GLN A 185 45.72 -5.21 30.71
CA GLN A 185 45.35 -6.61 30.96
C GLN A 185 44.59 -6.77 32.28
N ASP A 186 44.76 -5.82 33.22
CA ASP A 186 44.09 -5.81 34.51
C ASP A 186 42.75 -5.05 34.46
N GLN A 187 41.65 -5.76 34.78
CA GLN A 187 40.30 -5.19 34.82
C GLN A 187 40.14 -4.06 35.86
N SER A 188 40.98 -4.01 36.89
CA SER A 188 40.97 -2.97 37.92
C SER A 188 41.54 -1.63 37.46
N ASN A 189 42.29 -1.61 36.34
CA ASN A 189 42.95 -0.43 35.80
C ASN A 189 42.37 -0.04 34.44
N GLN A 190 41.06 -0.16 34.26
CA GLN A 190 40.36 0.29 33.05
C GLN A 190 39.87 1.72 33.22
N ASN A 191 39.91 2.51 32.14
CA ASN A 191 39.43 3.88 32.19
C ASN A 191 37.90 3.91 32.35
N PRO A 192 37.34 4.96 32.98
CA PRO A 192 35.90 5.23 32.94
C PRO A 192 35.41 5.36 31.49
N LEU A 193 34.14 5.01 31.27
CA LEU A 193 33.50 5.01 29.96
C LEU A 193 32.58 6.23 29.78
N ILE A 194 32.64 6.81 28.58
CA ILE A 194 31.61 7.71 28.07
C ILE A 194 30.80 6.94 27.05
N ALA A 195 29.51 6.80 27.31
CA ALA A 195 28.59 6.14 26.40
C ALA A 195 28.07 7.13 25.35
N ILE A 196 28.07 6.74 24.09
CA ILE A 196 27.43 7.44 22.99
C ILE A 196 26.32 6.52 22.50
N SER A 197 25.09 7.01 22.52
CA SER A 197 23.92 6.23 22.16
C SER A 197 23.13 6.89 21.05
N THR A 198 22.65 6.11 20.10
CA THR A 198 21.71 6.57 19.09
C THR A 198 20.71 5.48 18.74
N THR A 199 19.64 5.91 18.08
CA THR A 199 18.53 5.04 17.69
C THR A 199 18.53 4.81 16.19
N TYR A 200 18.49 3.54 15.79
CA TYR A 200 18.56 3.17 14.37
C TYR A 200 17.18 2.87 13.76
N ASP A 201 16.12 2.81 14.54
CA ASP A 201 14.75 2.64 14.05
C ASP A 201 14.11 3.96 13.65
N ALA A 202 13.11 3.88 12.77
CA ALA A 202 12.25 4.99 12.42
C ALA A 202 10.80 4.51 12.35
N LEU A 203 9.84 5.41 12.52
CA LEU A 203 8.44 5.04 12.48
C LEU A 203 7.66 6.07 11.68
N ALA A 204 7.00 5.69 10.61
CA ALA A 204 6.08 6.56 9.90
C ALA A 204 4.63 6.07 10.06
N ILE A 205 3.69 6.91 9.62
CA ILE A 205 2.27 6.53 9.54
C ILE A 205 2.04 5.30 8.66
N SER A 206 2.91 5.07 7.68
CA SER A 206 2.96 3.82 6.93
C SER A 206 4.31 3.15 7.21
N PRO A 207 4.33 1.89 7.69
CA PRO A 207 5.59 1.24 8.04
C PRO A 207 6.51 1.09 6.84
N GLU A 208 6.00 0.78 5.65
CA GLU A 208 6.80 0.70 4.41
C GLU A 208 7.53 2.00 4.07
N LEU A 209 7.03 3.16 4.52
CA LEU A 209 7.61 4.48 4.26
C LEU A 209 8.42 5.02 5.45
N SER A 210 8.81 4.17 6.41
CA SER A 210 9.55 4.55 7.62
C SER A 210 11.05 4.70 7.34
N TYR A 211 11.42 5.69 6.52
CA TYR A 211 12.83 5.98 6.20
C TYR A 211 13.47 6.94 7.21
N SER A 212 12.80 8.07 7.49
CA SER A 212 13.18 9.16 8.41
C SER A 212 14.67 9.46 8.51
N ILE A 213 15.23 9.99 7.42
CA ILE A 213 16.66 10.20 7.28
C ILE A 213 17.15 11.37 8.15
N GLU A 214 16.45 12.50 8.17
CA GLU A 214 16.82 13.66 8.97
C GLU A 214 16.56 13.42 10.46
N SER A 215 15.40 12.89 10.83
CA SER A 215 14.98 12.81 12.24
C SER A 215 15.69 11.73 13.06
N SER A 216 16.06 10.60 12.44
CA SER A 216 16.78 9.50 13.10
C SER A 216 18.05 9.10 12.33
N GLY A 217 17.99 9.04 11.00
CA GLY A 217 19.14 8.60 10.19
C GLY A 217 20.38 9.46 10.36
N SER A 218 20.22 10.77 10.56
CA SER A 218 21.32 11.73 10.74
C SER A 218 22.16 11.41 11.98
N ALA A 219 21.52 11.05 13.09
CA ALA A 219 22.17 10.67 14.34
C ALA A 219 22.91 9.33 14.20
N LEU A 220 22.30 8.36 13.52
CA LEU A 220 22.92 7.08 13.20
C LEU A 220 24.17 7.23 12.33
N ILE A 221 24.09 8.04 11.26
CA ILE A 221 25.24 8.32 10.39
C ILE A 221 26.33 9.06 11.17
N ALA A 222 25.95 10.00 12.04
CA ALA A 222 26.89 10.72 12.89
C ALA A 222 27.65 9.78 13.84
N GLU A 223 26.96 8.88 14.55
CA GLU A 223 27.61 7.93 15.45
C GLU A 223 28.55 6.96 14.70
N LEU A 224 28.11 6.46 13.54
CA LEU A 224 28.95 5.61 12.69
C LEU A 224 30.20 6.36 12.20
N GLN A 225 30.10 7.66 11.88
CA GLN A 225 31.28 8.42 11.50
C GLN A 225 32.19 8.74 12.68
N VAL A 226 31.63 9.09 13.84
CA VAL A 226 32.42 9.36 15.05
C VAL A 226 33.17 8.10 15.49
N SER A 227 32.51 6.94 15.50
CA SER A 227 33.16 5.67 15.84
C SER A 227 34.33 5.35 14.89
N LYS A 228 34.21 5.68 13.60
CA LYS A 228 35.31 5.56 12.63
C LYS A 228 36.46 6.52 12.93
N ILE A 229 36.16 7.80 13.17
CA ILE A 229 37.16 8.84 13.50
C ILE A 229 37.97 8.44 14.74
N PHE A 230 37.30 8.02 15.81
CA PHE A 230 37.99 7.67 17.06
C PHE A 230 38.76 6.35 16.99
N SER A 231 38.36 5.44 16.10
CA SER A 231 39.12 4.20 15.88
C SER A 231 40.36 4.43 15.02
N GLN A 232 40.31 5.40 14.10
CA GLN A 232 41.51 5.91 13.41
C GLN A 232 42.43 6.66 14.39
N LEU A 233 41.86 7.52 15.24
CA LEU A 233 42.57 8.24 16.30
C LEU A 233 43.33 7.30 17.23
N LEU A 234 42.73 6.17 17.58
CA LEU A 234 43.38 5.14 18.39
C LEU A 234 44.70 4.69 17.78
N SER A 235 44.75 4.49 16.47
CA SER A 235 45.95 4.05 15.76
C SER A 235 47.05 5.12 15.74
N GLU A 236 46.68 6.39 15.72
CA GLU A 236 47.60 7.52 15.68
C GLU A 236 48.12 7.92 17.07
N LEU A 237 47.26 7.90 18.08
CA LEU A 237 47.55 8.42 19.42
C LEU A 237 47.86 7.35 20.48
N GLN A 238 47.86 6.06 20.11
CA GLN A 238 48.17 4.94 21.03
C GLN A 238 49.49 5.12 21.80
N GLN A 239 50.45 5.88 21.25
CA GLN A 239 51.76 6.11 21.86
C GLN A 239 51.74 7.13 23.01
N VAL A 240 50.66 7.89 23.17
CA VAL A 240 50.53 8.96 24.17
C VAL A 240 49.45 8.58 25.17
N ASN A 241 49.86 7.98 26.30
CA ASN A 241 49.00 7.47 27.39
C ASN A 241 48.21 8.55 28.17
N ASN A 242 47.67 9.57 27.50
CA ASN A 242 47.01 10.73 28.10
C ASN A 242 45.47 10.68 28.01
N PHE A 243 44.89 9.52 27.71
CA PHE A 243 43.45 9.33 27.63
C PHE A 243 42.84 9.09 29.02
N LYS A 244 41.83 9.91 29.37
CA LYS A 244 41.11 9.83 30.65
C LYS A 244 39.89 8.92 30.60
N PHE A 245 39.25 8.82 29.43
CA PHE A 245 38.02 8.07 29.24
C PHE A 245 38.16 7.14 28.03
N ASP A 246 37.50 5.99 28.11
CA ASP A 246 37.24 5.12 26.96
C ASP A 246 35.84 5.43 26.40
N LEU A 247 35.58 5.04 25.15
CA LEU A 247 34.30 5.28 24.49
C LEU A 247 33.50 3.98 24.34
N LEU A 248 32.21 4.04 24.62
CA LEU A 248 31.23 2.98 24.38
C LEU A 248 30.20 3.48 23.37
N PHE A 249 30.15 2.88 22.17
CA PHE A 249 29.15 3.18 21.14
C PHE A 249 27.98 2.20 21.28
N ILE A 250 26.74 2.71 21.20
CA ILE A 250 25.51 1.95 21.43
C ILE A 250 24.50 2.31 20.34
N LEU A 251 24.19 1.35 19.48
CA LEU A 251 23.10 1.43 18.52
C LEU A 251 21.90 0.70 19.10
N SER A 252 20.93 1.47 19.57
CA SER A 252 19.71 0.99 20.20
C SER A 252 18.54 0.95 19.19
N PRO A 253 17.70 -0.10 19.20
CA PRO A 253 16.40 -0.03 18.56
C PRO A 253 15.41 0.74 19.44
N THR A 254 14.20 0.98 18.94
CA THR A 254 13.04 1.48 19.69
C THR A 254 13.09 2.94 20.14
N GLY A 255 13.87 3.80 19.48
CA GLY A 255 13.73 5.25 19.64
C GLY A 255 12.33 5.76 19.30
N SER A 256 11.62 5.04 18.42
CA SER A 256 10.20 5.27 18.16
C SER A 256 9.27 4.65 19.20
N LEU A 257 9.72 3.67 19.99
CA LEU A 257 8.95 2.93 20.99
C LEU A 257 9.41 3.23 22.43
N ASN A 258 9.54 4.51 22.78
CA ASN A 258 9.89 4.98 24.13
C ASN A 258 11.25 4.48 24.66
N HIS A 259 12.18 4.12 23.75
CA HIS A 259 13.53 3.67 24.11
C HIS A 259 13.54 2.42 25.01
N GLU A 260 12.54 1.54 24.87
CA GLU A 260 12.43 0.26 25.63
C GLU A 260 13.68 -0.62 25.45
N GLY A 261 14.27 -0.58 24.25
CA GLY A 261 15.53 -1.20 23.86
C GLY A 261 16.69 -0.78 24.74
N THR A 262 16.89 0.53 24.89
CA THR A 262 17.92 1.11 25.75
C THR A 262 17.69 0.73 27.21
N GLY A 263 16.44 0.80 27.68
CA GLY A 263 16.10 0.46 29.07
C GLY A 263 16.46 -0.99 29.41
N LYS A 264 16.09 -1.94 28.54
CA LYS A 264 16.40 -3.37 28.72
C LYS A 264 17.87 -3.67 28.55
N PHE A 265 18.55 -2.98 27.63
CA PHE A 265 20.00 -3.08 27.48
C PHE A 265 20.72 -2.70 28.78
N LEU A 266 20.37 -1.56 29.38
CA LEU A 266 20.99 -1.10 30.63
C LEU A 266 20.72 -2.02 31.83
N ASP A 267 19.61 -2.77 31.81
CA ASP A 267 19.29 -3.76 32.84
C ASP A 267 20.13 -5.05 32.72
N HIS A 268 20.50 -5.44 31.51
CA HIS A 268 21.16 -6.73 31.23
C HIS A 268 22.63 -6.60 30.78
N ILE A 269 23.13 -5.37 30.64
CA ILE A 269 24.54 -5.13 30.33
C ILE A 269 25.42 -5.67 31.48
N PRO A 270 26.57 -6.29 31.19
CA PRO A 270 27.51 -6.76 32.21
C PRO A 270 27.88 -5.66 33.22
N SER A 271 27.84 -5.97 34.53
CA SER A 271 28.07 -5.00 35.61
C SER A 271 29.41 -4.27 35.50
N ASN A 272 30.45 -4.98 35.03
CA ASN A 272 31.78 -4.40 34.80
C ASN A 272 31.79 -3.26 33.77
N ILE A 273 30.88 -3.29 32.78
CA ILE A 273 30.72 -2.20 31.82
C ILE A 273 29.83 -1.13 32.44
N ARG A 274 28.70 -1.51 33.05
CA ARG A 274 27.72 -0.58 33.62
C ARG A 274 28.34 0.38 34.63
N GLU A 275 29.11 -0.15 35.58
CA GLU A 275 29.72 0.63 36.67
C GLU A 275 30.81 1.59 36.17
N ARG A 276 31.38 1.32 34.99
CA ARG A 276 32.37 2.19 34.34
C ARG A 276 31.73 3.37 33.61
N ILE A 277 30.44 3.31 33.23
CA ILE A 277 29.78 4.39 32.50
C ILE A 277 29.58 5.58 33.45
N LYS A 278 30.35 6.65 33.22
CA LYS A 278 30.26 7.88 34.02
C LYS A 278 29.25 8.87 33.46
N PHE A 279 29.12 8.90 32.15
CA PHE A 279 28.34 9.90 31.42
C PHE A 279 27.88 9.32 30.08
N ALA A 280 26.65 9.63 29.67
CA ALA A 280 26.11 9.21 28.38
C ALA A 280 25.69 10.41 27.52
N VAL A 281 26.06 10.40 26.24
CA VAL A 281 25.63 11.38 25.25
C VAL A 281 24.74 10.69 24.23
N CYS A 282 23.48 11.07 24.20
CA CYS A 282 22.51 10.53 23.25
C CYS A 282 22.42 11.45 22.04
N LEU A 283 22.54 10.90 20.83
CA LEU A 283 22.36 11.63 19.59
C LEU A 283 20.93 11.41 19.08
N ASP A 284 20.18 12.49 18.99
CA ASP A 284 18.91 12.57 18.26
C ASP A 284 19.10 13.40 16.98
N GLN A 285 18.03 13.69 16.24
CA GLN A 285 18.02 14.50 15.01
C GLN A 285 19.18 15.51 14.94
N PHE A 286 20.22 15.21 14.17
CA PHE A 286 21.48 15.94 14.22
C PHE A 286 21.59 17.04 13.16
N VAL A 287 20.64 17.04 12.22
CA VAL A 287 20.50 18.02 11.14
C VAL A 287 19.06 18.51 11.14
N ASN A 288 18.87 19.79 10.85
CA ASN A 288 17.56 20.38 10.64
C ASN A 288 17.58 21.22 9.37
N SER A 289 16.88 20.78 8.32
CA SER A 289 16.82 21.47 7.03
C SER A 289 16.18 22.85 7.13
N GLN A 290 15.33 23.10 8.14
CA GLN A 290 14.68 24.40 8.37
C GLN A 290 15.55 25.36 9.17
N ALA A 291 16.38 24.84 10.08
CA ALA A 291 17.23 25.62 10.98
C ALA A 291 18.62 25.00 11.07
N PRO A 292 19.46 25.13 10.02
CA PRO A 292 20.71 24.39 9.90
C PRO A 292 21.75 24.81 10.94
N ASN A 293 21.68 26.04 11.47
CA ASN A 293 22.68 26.59 12.38
C ASN A 293 22.29 26.48 13.86
N ASP A 294 21.16 25.86 14.19
CA ASP A 294 20.67 25.76 15.56
C ASP A 294 20.81 24.33 16.08
N LEU A 295 21.50 24.18 17.21
CA LEU A 295 21.59 22.94 17.96
C LEU A 295 21.13 23.15 19.40
N PHE A 296 20.53 22.11 19.96
CA PHE A 296 19.96 22.11 21.29
C PHE A 296 20.57 20.99 22.12
N ILE A 297 20.94 21.35 23.35
CA ILE A 297 21.36 20.40 24.37
C ILE A 297 20.23 20.26 25.37
N LEU A 298 19.75 19.03 25.53
CA LEU A 298 18.70 18.63 26.45
C LEU A 298 19.39 17.96 27.64
N GLN A 299 19.42 18.67 28.77
CA GLN A 299 20.07 18.17 29.97
C GLN A 299 19.16 17.21 30.74
N GLY A 300 19.75 16.12 31.26
CA GLY A 300 19.09 15.24 32.20
C GLY A 300 19.00 15.84 33.62
N GLN A 301 18.20 15.20 34.47
CA GLN A 301 18.01 15.58 35.87
C GLN A 301 19.21 15.24 36.78
N LEU A 302 19.97 14.22 36.41
CA LEU A 302 21.12 13.76 37.18
C LEU A 302 22.34 14.60 36.85
N SER A 303 22.94 15.15 37.89
CA SER A 303 24.22 15.83 37.83
C SER A 303 25.36 14.82 38.00
N ASP A 304 26.39 14.91 37.16
CA ASP A 304 27.63 14.15 37.31
C ASP A 304 28.43 14.61 38.54
N THR A 305 28.98 13.66 39.30
CA THR A 305 29.88 13.94 40.44
C THR A 305 31.13 14.73 40.02
N ASP A 306 31.65 14.41 38.84
CA ASP A 306 32.96 14.89 38.37
C ASP A 306 32.83 16.08 37.41
N SER A 307 31.60 16.61 37.25
CA SER A 307 31.24 17.69 36.31
C SER A 307 31.59 17.38 34.84
N THR A 308 31.68 16.10 34.47
CA THR A 308 32.05 15.64 33.11
C THR A 308 31.06 16.14 32.07
N SER A 309 29.76 16.03 32.33
CA SER A 309 28.70 16.59 31.50
C SER A 309 28.83 18.09 31.27
N ASN A 310 29.10 18.88 32.31
CA ASN A 310 29.26 20.33 32.18
C ASN A 310 30.47 20.68 31.29
N LYS A 311 31.60 20.00 31.49
CA LYS A 311 32.79 20.18 30.64
C LYS A 311 32.49 19.85 29.19
N PHE A 312 31.80 18.74 28.93
CA PHE A 312 31.37 18.38 27.57
C PHE A 312 30.50 19.47 26.94
N VAL A 313 29.52 19.99 27.68
CA VAL A 313 28.61 21.03 27.19
C VAL A 313 29.35 22.34 26.88
N GLU A 314 30.32 22.73 27.70
CA GLU A 314 31.16 23.91 27.46
C GLU A 314 32.03 23.74 26.21
N GLU A 315 32.71 22.59 26.09
CA GLU A 315 33.55 22.26 24.94
C GLU A 315 32.74 22.19 23.64
N PHE A 316 31.54 21.62 23.70
CA PHE A 316 30.63 21.56 22.55
C PHE A 316 30.15 22.94 22.11
N LYS A 317 29.76 23.82 23.05
CA LYS A 317 29.40 25.21 22.75
C LYS A 317 30.55 25.96 22.12
N ARG A 318 31.77 25.74 22.61
CA ARG A 318 32.98 26.36 22.09
C ARG A 318 33.29 25.91 20.66
N ALA A 319 33.29 24.61 20.40
CA ALA A 319 33.52 24.04 19.07
C ALA A 319 32.44 24.51 18.07
N ALA A 320 31.18 24.59 18.49
CA ALA A 320 30.09 25.07 17.67
C ALA A 320 30.22 26.57 17.31
N ALA A 321 30.62 27.41 18.26
CA ALA A 321 30.81 28.84 18.05
C ALA A 321 31.84 29.12 16.95
N GLN A 322 32.92 28.33 16.85
CA GLN A 322 33.92 28.47 15.81
C GLN A 322 33.42 28.17 14.39
N LYS A 323 32.34 27.40 14.26
CA LYS A 323 31.71 27.07 12.97
C LYS A 323 30.40 27.83 12.75
N ASN A 324 30.15 28.91 13.50
CA ASN A 324 28.94 29.73 13.44
C ASN A 324 27.64 28.91 13.67
N VAL A 325 27.71 27.90 14.54
CA VAL A 325 26.56 27.12 14.98
C VAL A 325 26.17 27.56 16.38
N TYR A 326 24.91 27.92 16.55
CA TYR A 326 24.36 28.40 17.80
C TYR A 326 23.81 27.24 18.62
N VAL A 327 24.34 27.08 19.83
CA VAL A 327 23.97 25.99 20.74
C VAL A 327 23.22 26.53 21.93
N GLN A 328 21.94 26.15 22.07
CA GLN A 328 21.13 26.46 23.24
C GLN A 328 21.02 25.26 24.17
N THR A 329 21.18 25.50 25.47
CA THR A 329 20.80 24.51 26.49
C THR A 329 19.34 24.74 26.87
N LYS A 330 18.49 23.72 26.76
CA LYS A 330 17.10 23.78 27.23
C LYS A 330 16.99 23.36 28.68
N ASP A 331 15.98 23.90 29.36
CA ASP A 331 15.70 23.58 30.76
C ASP A 331 15.31 22.11 30.95
N ILE A 332 15.60 21.59 32.14
CA ILE A 332 15.29 20.21 32.56
C ILE A 332 13.78 19.91 32.47
N ALA A 333 12.93 20.91 32.74
CA ALA A 333 11.48 20.76 32.63
C ALA A 333 11.02 20.51 31.19
N HIS A 334 11.76 21.02 30.20
CA HIS A 334 11.49 20.81 28.78
C HIS A 334 11.99 19.44 28.32
N SER A 335 13.14 19.00 28.84
CA SER A 335 13.78 17.74 28.47
C SER A 335 13.11 16.52 29.11
N TYR A 336 12.47 16.66 30.27
CA TYR A 336 11.83 15.55 30.99
C TYR A 336 10.34 15.38 30.66
N SER A 337 9.93 14.12 30.41
CA SER A 337 8.53 13.74 30.26
C SER A 337 8.08 12.89 31.44
N SER A 338 7.26 13.47 32.34
CA SER A 338 6.61 12.66 33.38
C SER A 338 5.63 11.62 32.81
N ASN A 339 5.21 11.78 31.55
CA ASN A 339 4.28 10.87 30.91
C ASN A 339 5.04 9.67 30.31
N ARG A 340 4.84 8.48 30.91
CA ARG A 340 5.42 7.22 30.42
C ARG A 340 4.88 6.76 29.07
N ARG A 341 3.74 7.30 28.60
CA ARG A 341 3.18 6.93 27.29
C ARG A 341 4.07 7.36 26.13
N PHE A 342 4.80 8.46 26.27
CA PHE A 342 5.73 8.94 25.25
C PHE A 342 7.00 9.53 25.87
N VAL A 343 8.11 8.85 25.63
CA VAL A 343 9.46 9.29 25.98
C VAL A 343 10.17 9.68 24.70
N GLN A 344 10.31 10.99 24.45
CA GLN A 344 10.93 11.51 23.23
C GLN A 344 12.44 11.28 23.22
N TYR A 345 13.10 11.53 24.34
CA TYR A 345 14.56 11.61 24.42
C TYR A 345 15.15 10.48 25.27
N GLU A 346 16.21 9.87 24.75
CA GLU A 346 16.83 8.68 25.32
C GLU A 346 17.53 8.94 26.67
N HIS A 347 18.05 10.16 26.90
CA HIS A 347 18.71 10.51 28.15
C HIS A 347 17.81 10.28 29.38
N GLN A 348 16.48 10.39 29.23
CA GLN A 348 15.54 10.11 30.33
C GLN A 348 15.69 8.67 30.83
N ILE A 349 15.89 7.70 29.93
CA ILE A 349 16.05 6.29 30.30
C ILE A 349 17.39 6.06 31.01
N PHE A 350 18.48 6.68 30.54
CA PHE A 350 19.77 6.63 31.25
C PHE A 350 19.65 7.21 32.67
N ASN A 351 18.98 8.35 32.80
CA ASN A 351 18.73 9.00 34.07
C ASN A 351 17.88 8.13 35.02
N GLU A 352 16.83 7.47 34.52
CA GLU A 352 16.05 6.51 35.30
C GLU A 352 16.89 5.33 35.81
N LYS A 353 17.94 4.95 35.07
CA LYS A 353 18.88 3.88 35.44
C LYS A 353 20.07 4.36 36.29
N GLY A 354 20.08 5.64 36.69
CA GLY A 354 21.12 6.22 37.55
C GLY A 354 22.37 6.71 36.82
N ILE A 355 22.35 6.82 35.49
CA ILE A 355 23.47 7.27 34.68
C ILE A 355 23.20 8.72 34.23
N PRO A 356 24.10 9.68 34.49
CA PRO A 356 23.96 11.03 33.97
C PRO A 356 24.05 11.07 32.44
N ALA A 357 23.10 11.75 31.80
CA ALA A 357 23.04 11.80 30.35
C ALA A 357 22.53 13.14 29.79
N VAL A 358 22.90 13.43 28.53
CA VAL A 358 22.37 14.56 27.75
C VAL A 358 21.93 14.06 26.38
N THR A 359 20.95 14.72 25.77
CA THR A 359 20.63 14.53 24.35
C THR A 359 20.99 15.76 23.54
N ILE A 360 21.62 15.56 22.39
CA ILE A 360 21.88 16.61 21.39
C ILE A 360 20.85 16.45 20.27
N SER A 361 20.19 17.54 19.90
CA SER A 361 19.21 17.57 18.82
C SER A 361 19.20 18.93 18.11
N ALA A 362 18.98 18.94 16.81
CA ALA A 362 18.75 20.13 15.98
C ALA A 362 17.27 20.57 16.02
N LYS A 363 16.38 19.79 16.66
CA LYS A 363 14.99 20.18 16.92
C LYS A 363 14.82 20.49 18.41
N GLY A 364 14.62 21.77 18.73
CA GLY A 364 14.44 22.23 20.11
C GLY A 364 13.01 22.10 20.64
N GLU A 365 12.03 21.91 19.76
CA GLU A 365 10.61 21.80 20.12
C GLU A 365 10.27 20.39 20.64
N ARG A 366 9.41 20.34 21.66
CA ARG A 366 8.92 19.08 22.22
C ARG A 366 7.74 18.59 21.38
N ASN A 367 7.80 17.33 20.98
CA ASN A 367 6.67 16.66 20.35
C ASN A 367 5.76 16.07 21.43
N PHE A 368 4.46 16.03 21.16
CA PHE A 368 3.48 15.43 22.08
C PHE A 368 3.25 13.94 21.78
N HIS A 369 3.58 13.50 20.56
CA HIS A 369 3.40 12.13 20.13
C HIS A 369 4.50 11.65 19.16
N ARG A 370 4.74 10.34 19.10
CA ARG A 370 5.77 9.73 18.23
C ARG A 370 5.57 10.01 16.74
N TYR A 371 4.32 10.00 16.27
CA TYR A 371 4.00 10.29 14.87
C TYR A 371 4.09 11.79 14.51
N GLN A 372 4.45 12.68 15.43
CA GLN A 372 4.81 14.06 15.09
C GLN A 372 6.32 14.22 14.90
N LYS A 373 7.13 13.29 15.44
CA LYS A 373 8.59 13.33 15.29
C LYS A 373 9.04 12.87 13.90
N TYR A 374 8.41 11.81 13.41
CA TYR A 374 8.80 11.13 12.18
C TYR A 374 7.80 11.43 11.07
N SER A 375 8.28 11.91 9.92
CA SER A 375 7.44 12.21 8.76
C SER A 375 7.71 11.24 7.61
N VAL A 376 6.69 11.02 6.77
CA VAL A 376 6.84 10.28 5.49
C VAL A 376 7.69 11.07 4.49
N PHE A 377 7.74 12.40 4.63
CA PHE A 377 8.50 13.30 3.76
C PHE A 377 9.94 13.50 4.21
N ASP A 378 10.37 12.81 5.26
CA ASP A 378 11.71 12.90 5.81
C ASP A 378 12.70 12.01 5.02
N SER A 379 13.02 12.45 3.80
CA SER A 379 13.93 11.77 2.86
C SER A 379 15.17 12.60 2.50
N ALA A 380 15.14 13.91 2.76
CA ALA A 380 16.24 14.83 2.44
C ALA A 380 17.26 14.91 3.59
N LEU A 381 18.53 15.08 3.25
CA LEU A 381 19.60 15.28 4.22
C LEU A 381 20.68 16.16 3.60
N ASN A 382 21.00 17.27 4.25
CA ASN A 382 22.13 18.12 3.86
C ASN A 382 23.43 17.54 4.42
N ASN A 383 24.29 17.04 3.52
CA ASN A 383 25.56 16.42 3.88
C ASN A 383 26.55 17.44 4.49
N ASP A 384 26.50 18.70 4.07
CA ASP A 384 27.41 19.74 4.56
C ASP A 384 27.15 20.08 6.04
N ASP A 385 25.87 20.21 6.40
CA ASP A 385 25.44 20.45 7.77
C ASP A 385 25.77 19.25 8.67
N LEU A 386 25.51 18.04 8.18
CA LEU A 386 25.85 16.81 8.90
C LEU A 386 27.35 16.72 9.17
N ARG A 387 28.18 16.94 8.14
CA ARG A 387 29.63 16.91 8.24
C ARG A 387 30.14 17.94 9.23
N ARG A 388 29.65 19.18 9.17
CA ARG A 388 29.99 20.23 10.13
C ARG A 388 29.66 19.80 11.56
N ASN A 389 28.45 19.29 11.78
CA ASN A 389 28.00 18.92 13.13
C ASN A 389 28.79 17.73 13.67
N ILE A 390 29.16 16.76 12.82
CA ILE A 390 30.00 15.61 13.20
C ILE A 390 31.39 16.09 13.66
N LEU A 391 31.98 17.04 12.94
CA LEU A 391 33.28 17.62 13.32
C LEU A 391 33.19 18.38 14.64
N ILE A 392 32.14 19.18 14.85
CA ILE A 392 31.89 19.89 16.13
C ILE A 392 31.79 18.90 17.29
N PHE A 393 31.01 17.83 17.12
CA PHE A 393 30.83 16.82 18.16
C PHE A 393 32.11 16.02 18.43
N SER A 394 32.83 15.65 17.37
CA SER A 394 34.10 14.94 17.50
C SER A 394 35.15 15.80 18.21
N GLU A 395 35.18 17.11 17.94
CA GLU A 395 36.04 18.07 18.64
C GLU A 395 35.73 18.18 20.13
N ALA A 396 34.45 18.27 20.47
CA ALA A 396 34.03 18.31 21.87
C ALA A 396 34.38 17.00 22.61
N LEU A 397 34.21 15.87 21.92
CA LEU A 397 34.48 14.55 22.47
C LEU A 397 35.99 14.32 22.68
N VAL A 398 36.84 14.73 21.73
CA VAL A 398 38.29 14.55 21.89
C VAL A 398 38.83 15.39 23.04
N HIS A 399 38.35 16.62 23.21
CA HIS A 399 38.73 17.47 24.36
C HIS A 399 38.31 16.90 25.72
N LEU A 400 37.25 16.09 25.74
CA LEU A 400 36.80 15.41 26.93
C LEU A 400 37.62 14.14 27.22
N VAL A 401 37.89 13.36 26.18
CA VAL A 401 38.53 12.03 26.25
C VAL A 401 40.06 12.15 26.44
N TYR A 402 40.68 13.08 25.72
CA TYR A 402 42.12 13.33 25.75
C TYR A 402 42.46 14.52 26.65
N ALA A 403 43.46 14.34 27.52
CA ALA A 403 43.92 15.40 28.42
C ALA A 403 44.80 16.41 27.67
N PHE A 404 44.19 17.36 26.96
CA PHE A 404 44.93 18.45 26.33
C PHE A 404 45.55 19.38 27.38
N HIS A 405 46.82 19.74 27.18
CA HIS A 405 47.50 20.77 27.96
C HIS A 405 47.03 22.18 27.59
N ASP A 406 46.66 22.38 26.33
CA ASP A 406 46.07 23.61 25.81
C ASP A 406 44.75 23.26 25.13
N SER A 407 43.64 23.72 25.72
CA SER A 407 42.33 23.45 25.17
C SER A 407 42.06 24.25 23.90
N SER A 408 42.86 25.27 23.55
CA SER A 408 42.62 26.11 22.36
C SER A 408 42.98 25.45 21.03
N ILE A 409 43.60 24.27 21.05
CA ILE A 409 44.03 23.54 19.86
C ILE A 409 42.83 22.83 19.23
N ASN A 410 42.52 23.16 17.98
CA ASN A 410 41.52 22.43 17.20
C ASN A 410 42.17 21.23 16.53
N TYR A 411 41.67 20.02 16.82
CA TYR A 411 42.24 18.78 16.27
C TYR A 411 41.48 18.28 15.03
N PHE A 412 40.15 18.36 15.03
CA PHE A 412 39.28 17.85 13.97
C PHE A 412 38.55 18.94 13.19
N LEU A 413 38.22 20.08 13.81
CA LEU A 413 37.40 21.12 13.19
C LEU A 413 37.89 21.62 11.82
N ASP A 414 39.21 21.65 11.61
CA ASP A 414 39.80 22.15 10.36
C ASP A 414 40.06 21.04 9.33
N ASN A 415 40.02 19.77 9.75
CA ASN A 415 40.27 18.64 8.87
C ASN A 415 38.96 18.07 8.29
N LYS A 416 38.47 18.74 7.24
CA LYS A 416 37.28 18.30 6.50
C LYS A 416 37.43 16.92 5.84
N SER A 417 38.66 16.43 5.63
CA SER A 417 38.90 15.14 4.96
C SER A 417 38.58 13.92 5.82
N LEU A 418 38.43 14.09 7.14
CA LEU A 418 38.09 13.01 8.08
C LEU A 418 36.70 12.43 7.81
N VAL A 419 35.77 13.28 7.36
CA VAL A 419 34.40 12.89 7.05
C VAL A 419 34.25 12.83 5.54
N GLN A 420 34.23 11.61 5.01
CA GLN A 420 34.08 11.35 3.59
C GLN A 420 32.61 11.38 3.17
N ASP A 421 32.28 12.22 2.19
CA ASP A 421 30.91 12.34 1.66
C ASP A 421 30.43 11.03 1.03
N SER A 422 31.32 10.28 0.38
CA SER A 422 31.01 8.98 -0.21
C SER A 422 30.48 7.96 0.81
N TYR A 423 31.00 7.98 2.04
CA TYR A 423 30.54 7.10 3.11
C TYR A 423 29.15 7.50 3.60
N ILE A 424 28.90 8.82 3.75
CA ILE A 424 27.58 9.35 4.11
C ILE A 424 26.56 8.96 3.04
N ASP A 425 26.88 9.17 1.77
CA ASP A 425 25.98 8.87 0.65
C ASP A 425 25.70 7.36 0.51
N GLN A 426 26.69 6.51 0.79
CA GLN A 426 26.49 5.05 0.81
C GLN A 426 25.47 4.64 1.88
N ILE A 427 25.63 5.12 3.12
CA ILE A 427 24.71 4.78 4.21
C ILE A 427 23.34 5.40 3.95
N LYS A 428 23.28 6.67 3.53
CA LYS A 428 22.03 7.35 3.16
C LYS A 428 21.26 6.58 2.09
N SER A 429 21.94 6.14 1.03
CA SER A 429 21.34 5.33 -0.03
C SER A 429 20.84 3.98 0.45
N PHE A 430 21.51 3.38 1.44
CA PHE A 430 21.06 2.15 2.07
C PHE A 430 19.80 2.37 2.93
N LEU A 431 19.77 3.43 3.74
CA LEU A 431 18.63 3.79 4.59
C LEU A 431 17.39 4.17 3.77
N LEU A 432 17.55 4.84 2.63
CA LEU A 432 16.44 5.20 1.72
C LEU A 432 15.83 3.99 0.99
N LYS A 433 16.54 2.87 0.88
CA LYS A 433 16.05 1.66 0.21
C LYS A 433 15.33 0.69 1.14
N ASN A 434 15.52 0.83 2.45
CA ASN A 434 15.06 -0.13 3.44
C ASN A 434 14.24 0.59 4.51
N SER A 435 12.97 0.22 4.66
CA SER A 435 12.16 0.73 5.77
C SER A 435 12.69 0.28 7.12
N ARG A 436 12.69 1.19 8.09
CA ARG A 436 13.20 0.99 9.45
C ARG A 436 12.11 0.91 10.52
N ALA A 437 10.88 0.54 10.13
CA ALA A 437 9.81 0.30 11.10
C ALA A 437 10.22 -0.79 12.11
N PRO A 438 9.98 -0.63 13.42
CA PRO A 438 10.49 -1.57 14.43
C PRO A 438 10.09 -3.03 14.20
N HIS A 439 8.85 -3.31 13.78
CA HIS A 439 8.40 -4.68 13.51
C HIS A 439 8.97 -5.29 12.22
N MET A 440 9.56 -4.46 11.34
CA MET A 440 10.22 -4.89 10.10
C MET A 440 11.71 -5.17 10.32
N ILE A 441 12.36 -4.52 11.30
CA ILE A 441 13.77 -4.76 11.66
C ILE A 441 13.89 -5.99 12.57
N GLN A 442 13.34 -7.13 12.15
CA GLN A 442 13.47 -8.36 12.93
C GLN A 442 14.95 -8.78 13.07
N ARG A 443 15.24 -9.56 14.11
CA ARG A 443 16.55 -10.17 14.33
C ARG A 443 17.06 -10.91 13.07
N ASP A 444 18.35 -10.74 12.77
CA ASP A 444 19.03 -11.29 11.59
C ASP A 444 18.48 -10.83 10.22
N SER A 445 17.65 -9.78 10.19
CA SER A 445 17.25 -9.08 8.96
C SER A 445 18.45 -8.46 8.24
N VAL A 446 18.24 -8.06 6.97
CA VAL A 446 19.27 -7.38 6.16
C VAL A 446 19.78 -6.12 6.86
N LEU A 447 18.87 -5.34 7.48
CA LEU A 447 19.19 -4.15 8.24
C LEU A 447 20.03 -4.46 9.49
N SER A 448 19.61 -5.43 10.31
CA SER A 448 20.33 -5.84 11.52
C SER A 448 21.77 -6.27 11.20
N LYS A 449 21.95 -7.11 10.16
CA LYS A 449 23.28 -7.54 9.71
C LYS A 449 24.13 -6.39 9.20
N GLU A 450 23.53 -5.44 8.48
CA GLU A 450 24.26 -4.28 7.95
C GLU A 450 24.70 -3.34 9.06
N PHE A 451 23.85 -3.04 10.06
CA PHE A 451 24.25 -2.21 11.20
C PHE A 451 25.37 -2.87 12.01
N GLN A 452 25.28 -4.19 12.23
CA GLN A 452 26.37 -4.95 12.84
C GLN A 452 27.65 -4.86 12.01
N ARG A 453 27.56 -4.96 10.67
CA ARG A 453 28.70 -4.85 9.76
C ARG A 453 29.33 -3.47 9.81
N LEU A 454 28.53 -2.40 9.70
CA LEU A 454 28.99 -1.01 9.73
C LEU A 454 29.69 -0.68 11.05
N LEU A 455 29.12 -1.09 12.19
CA LEU A 455 29.75 -0.84 13.48
C LEU A 455 31.04 -1.66 13.66
N ASN A 456 31.07 -2.92 13.22
CA ASN A 456 32.28 -3.77 13.28
C ASN A 456 33.43 -3.27 12.39
N GLN A 457 33.13 -2.55 11.31
CA GLN A 457 34.17 -1.92 10.50
C GLN A 457 34.86 -0.78 11.22
N ASN A 458 34.16 -0.15 12.17
CA ASN A 458 34.66 0.99 12.90
C ASN A 458 35.30 0.56 14.22
N VAL A 459 34.62 -0.28 15.01
CA VAL A 459 35.03 -0.62 16.38
C VAL A 459 35.38 -2.10 16.50
N ASN A 460 36.44 -2.39 17.25
CA ASN A 460 36.85 -3.77 17.54
C ASN A 460 35.85 -4.46 18.50
N SER A 461 35.47 -5.70 18.17
CA SER A 461 34.64 -6.57 19.03
C SER A 461 33.23 -6.06 19.36
N VAL A 462 32.41 -5.77 18.34
CA VAL A 462 30.99 -5.43 18.55
C VAL A 462 30.21 -6.63 19.07
N LYS A 463 29.47 -6.39 20.16
CA LYS A 463 28.55 -7.37 20.74
C LYS A 463 27.11 -7.04 20.36
N ARG A 464 26.28 -8.07 20.29
CA ARG A 464 24.83 -7.96 20.04
C ARG A 464 24.05 -8.49 21.23
N MET A 465 22.99 -7.79 21.62
CA MET A 465 22.09 -8.20 22.69
C MET A 465 20.65 -8.20 22.17
N GLY A 466 19.97 -9.35 22.23
CA GLY A 466 18.58 -9.45 21.83
C GLY A 466 17.65 -8.85 22.89
N VAL A 467 16.74 -7.99 22.47
CA VAL A 467 15.75 -7.34 23.30
C VAL A 467 14.36 -7.62 22.75
N LEU A 468 13.49 -8.15 23.60
CA LEU A 468 12.08 -8.38 23.30
C LEU A 468 11.29 -7.12 23.66
N VAL A 469 10.57 -6.53 22.72
CA VAL A 469 9.74 -5.33 22.94
C VAL A 469 8.31 -5.77 23.23
N LYS A 470 7.67 -5.20 24.26
CA LYS A 470 6.30 -5.59 24.69
C LYS A 470 5.30 -4.45 24.73
N ASP A 471 5.73 -3.19 24.82
CA ASP A 471 4.82 -2.08 25.12
C ASP A 471 3.85 -1.74 23.97
N THR A 472 4.23 -2.07 22.74
CA THR A 472 3.40 -1.89 21.54
C THR A 472 3.39 -3.16 20.70
N GLN A 473 2.19 -3.61 20.37
CA GLN A 473 1.97 -4.81 19.55
C GLN A 473 1.60 -4.39 18.15
N PHE A 474 2.38 -4.84 17.18
CA PHE A 474 2.17 -4.53 15.77
C PHE A 474 1.44 -5.67 15.08
N TYR A 475 0.98 -5.41 13.87
CA TYR A 475 0.35 -6.41 13.02
C TYR A 475 1.26 -6.74 11.83
N GLU A 476 1.09 -7.93 11.28
CA GLU A 476 1.79 -8.36 10.06
C GLU A 476 1.41 -7.45 8.89
N GLU A 477 2.43 -6.92 8.23
CA GLU A 477 2.27 -6.14 7.01
C GLU A 477 2.83 -6.88 5.81
N LYS A 478 2.07 -6.86 4.72
CA LYS A 478 2.49 -7.39 3.43
C LYS A 478 3.11 -6.26 2.64
N LEU A 479 4.36 -6.46 2.22
CA LEU A 479 5.13 -5.48 1.45
C LEU A 479 4.72 -5.45 -0.02
N GLY A 480 4.82 -4.27 -0.64
CA GLY A 480 4.66 -4.11 -2.09
C GLY A 480 3.23 -4.33 -2.57
N ASN A 481 2.26 -3.77 -1.86
CA ASN A 481 0.86 -3.86 -2.27
C ASN A 481 0.63 -3.10 -3.58
N LYS A 482 0.10 -3.78 -4.59
CA LYS A 482 -0.26 -3.18 -5.87
C LYS A 482 -1.78 -3.11 -5.97
N VAL A 483 -2.31 -1.90 -6.01
CA VAL A 483 -3.74 -1.65 -6.22
C VAL A 483 -3.98 -1.64 -7.70
N GLN A 484 -4.87 -2.53 -8.16
CA GLN A 484 -5.31 -2.55 -9.54
C GLN A 484 -6.54 -1.65 -9.66
N PHE A 485 -6.58 -0.83 -10.70
CA PHE A 485 -7.76 -0.05 -11.02
C PHE A 485 -8.18 -0.25 -12.47
N TYR A 486 -9.48 -0.39 -12.66
CA TYR A 486 -10.07 -0.59 -13.97
C TYR A 486 -11.47 0.02 -14.02
N LEU A 487 -11.87 0.38 -15.23
CA LEU A 487 -13.16 0.98 -15.50
C LEU A 487 -14.20 -0.13 -15.69
N VAL A 488 -15.21 -0.16 -14.83
CA VAL A 488 -16.31 -1.12 -14.93
C VAL A 488 -17.49 -0.48 -15.64
N THR A 489 -17.94 -1.14 -16.71
CA THR A 489 -19.17 -0.76 -17.41
C THR A 489 -20.38 -0.97 -16.50
N SER A 490 -21.42 -0.17 -16.72
CA SER A 490 -22.61 -0.16 -15.88
C SER A 490 -23.25 -1.55 -15.66
N LYS A 491 -23.69 -1.79 -14.42
CA LYS A 491 -24.54 -2.92 -14.00
C LYS A 491 -25.87 -3.01 -14.77
N LEU A 492 -26.27 -1.97 -15.51
CA LEU A 492 -27.46 -1.99 -16.35
C LEU A 492 -27.30 -2.81 -17.63
N GLN A 493 -26.08 -3.23 -17.98
CA GLN A 493 -25.89 -4.12 -19.13
C GLN A 493 -26.70 -5.41 -18.97
N GLU A 494 -26.72 -5.99 -17.76
CA GLU A 494 -27.54 -7.16 -17.46
C GLU A 494 -29.04 -6.86 -17.58
N LEU A 495 -29.47 -5.65 -17.19
CA LEU A 495 -30.86 -5.21 -17.37
C LEU A 495 -31.22 -5.06 -18.85
N TYR A 496 -30.35 -4.51 -19.68
CA TYR A 496 -30.58 -4.40 -21.13
C TYR A 496 -30.65 -5.78 -21.79
N ILE A 497 -29.77 -6.70 -21.40
CA ILE A 497 -29.82 -8.10 -21.86
C ILE A 497 -31.14 -8.74 -21.41
N PHE A 498 -31.53 -8.57 -20.14
CA PHE A 498 -32.78 -9.10 -19.61
C PHE A 498 -34.00 -8.56 -20.35
N LEU A 499 -34.08 -7.23 -20.55
CA LEU A 499 -35.16 -6.59 -21.30
C LEU A 499 -35.19 -7.04 -22.76
N GLY A 500 -34.01 -7.24 -23.38
CA GLY A 500 -33.88 -7.78 -24.73
C GLY A 500 -34.43 -9.21 -24.83
N VAL A 501 -34.06 -10.07 -23.88
CA VAL A 501 -34.57 -11.46 -23.80
C VAL A 501 -36.08 -11.47 -23.54
N LEU A 502 -36.58 -10.63 -22.64
CA LEU A 502 -38.01 -10.51 -22.35
C LEU A 502 -38.81 -10.06 -23.58
N ALA A 503 -38.33 -9.05 -24.29
CA ALA A 503 -38.95 -8.57 -25.52
C ALA A 503 -38.97 -9.65 -26.61
N TYR A 504 -37.88 -10.41 -26.74
CA TYR A 504 -37.79 -11.55 -27.66
C TYR A 504 -38.84 -12.64 -27.32
N LEU A 505 -38.96 -13.02 -26.05
CA LEU A 505 -39.94 -14.02 -25.62
C LEU A 505 -41.38 -13.55 -25.83
N LEU A 506 -41.68 -12.28 -25.56
CA LEU A 506 -43.00 -11.69 -25.82
C LEU A 506 -43.32 -11.71 -27.31
N ALA A 507 -42.38 -11.30 -28.17
CA ALA A 507 -42.56 -11.34 -29.62
C ALA A 507 -42.83 -12.77 -30.13
N LEU A 508 -42.10 -13.75 -29.58
CA LEU A 508 -42.28 -15.17 -29.91
C LEU A 508 -43.64 -15.69 -29.45
N TYR A 509 -44.09 -15.33 -28.25
CA TYR A 509 -45.41 -15.70 -27.73
C TYR A 509 -46.56 -15.13 -28.58
N PHE A 510 -46.51 -13.83 -28.91
CA PHE A 510 -47.50 -13.22 -29.79
C PHE A 510 -47.46 -13.77 -31.22
N GLY A 511 -46.26 -14.12 -31.71
CA GLY A 511 -46.09 -14.84 -32.98
C GLY A 511 -46.79 -16.19 -33.00
N LEU A 512 -46.61 -17.00 -31.95
CA LEU A 512 -47.25 -18.31 -31.81
C LEU A 512 -48.78 -18.19 -31.65
N GLN A 513 -49.27 -17.22 -30.88
CA GLN A 513 -50.71 -16.97 -30.78
C GLN A 513 -51.34 -16.60 -32.12
N LYS A 514 -50.67 -15.77 -32.93
CA LYS A 514 -51.16 -15.46 -34.29
C LYS A 514 -51.23 -16.70 -35.17
N ILE A 515 -50.27 -17.62 -35.07
CA ILE A 515 -50.25 -18.88 -35.82
C ILE A 515 -51.39 -19.81 -35.36
N GLN A 516 -51.62 -19.95 -34.04
CA GLN A 516 -52.74 -20.75 -33.51
C GLN A 516 -54.10 -20.20 -33.92
N LYS A 517 -54.28 -18.87 -33.90
CA LYS A 517 -55.53 -18.23 -34.33
C LYS A 517 -55.77 -18.42 -35.83
N SER A 518 -54.72 -18.31 -36.65
CA SER A 518 -54.78 -18.60 -38.09
C SER A 518 -55.17 -20.05 -38.41
N ASN A 519 -54.83 -21.02 -37.54
CA ASN A 519 -55.23 -22.42 -37.70
C ASN A 519 -56.66 -22.72 -37.23
N LYS A 520 -57.25 -21.89 -36.35
CA LYS A 520 -58.65 -22.04 -35.92
C LYS A 520 -59.65 -21.47 -36.92
N ASP A 521 -59.25 -20.48 -37.73
CA ASP A 521 -60.11 -19.89 -38.76
C ASP A 521 -60.18 -20.73 -40.05
N THR A 522 -59.51 -21.89 -40.12
CA THR A 522 -59.58 -22.83 -41.25
C THR A 522 -60.46 -24.05 -40.95
N THR A 523 -61.76 -23.90 -41.27
CA THR A 523 -62.81 -24.90 -41.61
C THR A 523 -63.71 -25.44 -40.47
N PRO A 524 -65.02 -25.69 -40.73
CA PRO A 524 -65.48 -26.59 -41.78
C PRO A 524 -66.14 -25.93 -43.01
N VAL A 525 -65.91 -26.64 -44.11
CA VAL A 525 -66.48 -26.54 -45.46
C VAL A 525 -68.02 -26.52 -45.44
N LYS A 526 -68.63 -25.51 -46.09
CA LYS A 526 -70.02 -25.58 -46.56
C LYS A 526 -70.12 -26.69 -47.62
N VAL A 527 -70.88 -27.75 -47.33
CA VAL A 527 -71.30 -28.74 -48.33
C VAL A 527 -72.37 -28.09 -49.20
N GLU A 528 -71.96 -27.53 -50.34
CA GLU A 528 -72.88 -27.07 -51.38
C GLU A 528 -73.31 -28.29 -52.22
N LYS A 529 -74.56 -28.75 -52.02
CA LYS A 529 -75.20 -29.73 -52.91
C LYS A 529 -75.29 -29.11 -54.30
N LYS A 530 -74.58 -29.68 -55.28
CA LYS A 530 -74.88 -29.47 -56.70
C LYS A 530 -75.45 -30.76 -57.28
N GLU A 531 -76.72 -30.68 -57.68
CA GLU A 531 -77.36 -31.65 -58.57
C GLU A 531 -76.52 -31.84 -59.82
N CYS A 532 -76.20 -33.09 -60.14
CA CYS A 532 -75.73 -33.48 -61.47
C CYS A 532 -76.86 -34.28 -62.12
N LYS A 533 -77.66 -33.62 -62.96
CA LYS A 533 -78.43 -34.29 -64.01
C LYS A 533 -77.47 -34.65 -65.14
N GLY A 534 -77.39 -35.92 -65.50
CA GLY A 534 -76.63 -36.37 -66.65
C GLY A 534 -76.92 -37.83 -66.98
N ILE A 535 -77.65 -38.06 -68.06
CA ILE A 535 -77.84 -39.34 -68.73
C ILE A 535 -76.50 -39.74 -69.36
N TRP A 536 -76.12 -41.01 -69.22
CA TRP A 536 -74.88 -41.56 -69.74
C TRP A 536 -74.96 -41.85 -71.25
N LYS A 537 -73.86 -41.55 -71.96
CA LYS A 537 -73.36 -42.37 -73.07
C LYS A 537 -71.85 -42.15 -73.23
N ASP A 538 -71.12 -43.25 -73.10
CA ASP A 538 -69.80 -43.60 -73.64
C ASP A 538 -68.66 -42.56 -73.64
N GLY A 539 -67.57 -42.89 -72.93
CA GLY A 539 -66.23 -42.37 -73.20
C GLY A 539 -65.62 -41.50 -72.10
N GLU A 540 -64.58 -42.04 -71.45
CA GLU A 540 -63.65 -41.48 -70.46
C GLU A 540 -63.65 -39.95 -70.21
N GLN A 541 -63.73 -39.55 -68.94
CA GLN A 541 -63.41 -38.17 -68.51
C GLN A 541 -62.28 -38.16 -67.47
N LYS A 542 -61.08 -37.72 -67.89
CA LYS A 542 -59.96 -37.30 -67.02
C LYS A 542 -60.26 -35.93 -66.43
N CYS A 543 -60.47 -35.83 -65.12
CA CYS A 543 -60.68 -34.56 -64.42
C CYS A 543 -59.34 -34.00 -63.88
N LYS A 544 -58.77 -32.99 -64.54
CA LYS A 544 -57.65 -32.18 -64.03
C LYS A 544 -58.12 -31.31 -62.86
N ARG A 545 -57.54 -31.49 -61.67
CA ARG A 545 -57.69 -30.56 -60.53
C ARG A 545 -56.66 -29.43 -60.64
N THR A 546 -57.10 -28.18 -60.83
CA THR A 546 -56.27 -26.99 -60.65
C THR A 546 -56.44 -26.44 -59.22
N LEU A 547 -55.35 -26.45 -58.45
CA LEU A 547 -55.27 -25.96 -57.06
C LEU A 547 -55.15 -24.43 -57.03
N LYS A 548 -56.27 -23.72 -56.85
CA LYS A 548 -56.30 -22.26 -56.58
C LYS A 548 -55.92 -21.87 -55.14
N LYS A 549 -55.62 -22.81 -54.24
CA LYS A 549 -55.39 -22.56 -52.79
C LYS A 549 -53.93 -22.36 -52.36
N LYS A 550 -52.95 -22.43 -53.29
CA LYS A 550 -51.52 -22.26 -52.97
C LYS A 550 -51.08 -20.79 -52.83
N SER A 551 -51.84 -19.81 -53.33
CA SER A 551 -51.39 -18.41 -53.39
C SER A 551 -51.56 -17.63 -52.08
N GLU A 552 -52.53 -17.99 -51.22
CA GLU A 552 -52.70 -17.33 -49.92
C GLU A 552 -51.65 -17.78 -48.91
N LEU A 553 -51.37 -19.08 -48.80
CA LEU A 553 -50.30 -19.58 -47.93
C LEU A 553 -48.94 -18.96 -48.29
N LEU A 554 -48.62 -18.86 -49.59
CA LEU A 554 -47.35 -18.26 -50.04
C LEU A 554 -47.23 -16.79 -49.66
N LYS A 555 -48.34 -16.04 -49.67
CA LYS A 555 -48.34 -14.62 -49.25
C LYS A 555 -48.12 -14.48 -47.75
N THR A 556 -48.74 -15.34 -46.94
CA THR A 556 -48.57 -15.28 -45.48
C THR A 556 -47.17 -15.68 -45.06
N TYR A 557 -46.61 -16.77 -45.62
CA TYR A 557 -45.21 -17.15 -45.37
C TYR A 557 -44.23 -16.12 -45.92
N GLY A 558 -44.51 -15.50 -47.07
CA GLY A 558 -43.71 -14.42 -47.63
C GLY A 558 -43.61 -13.20 -46.71
N ILE A 559 -44.72 -12.79 -46.08
CA ILE A 559 -44.74 -11.69 -45.13
C ILE A 559 -43.95 -12.05 -43.86
N TYR A 560 -44.07 -13.27 -43.33
CA TYR A 560 -43.30 -13.70 -42.16
C TYR A 560 -41.80 -13.83 -42.43
N THR A 561 -41.41 -14.27 -43.64
CA THR A 561 -39.99 -14.28 -44.03
C THR A 561 -39.45 -12.87 -44.22
N LEU A 562 -40.27 -11.94 -44.73
CA LEU A 562 -39.89 -10.53 -44.88
C LEU A 562 -39.77 -9.83 -43.52
N THR A 563 -40.67 -10.08 -42.57
CA THR A 563 -40.58 -9.50 -41.22
C THR A 563 -39.44 -10.09 -40.41
N ALA A 564 -39.16 -11.39 -40.55
CA ALA A 564 -37.99 -12.02 -39.94
C ALA A 564 -36.69 -11.48 -40.55
N ALA A 565 -36.61 -11.33 -41.88
CA ALA A 565 -35.48 -10.72 -42.56
C ALA A 565 -35.27 -9.25 -42.14
N TYR A 566 -36.35 -8.50 -41.95
CA TYR A 566 -36.30 -7.11 -41.48
C TYR A 566 -35.84 -7.02 -40.01
N GLY A 567 -36.27 -7.97 -39.16
CA GLY A 567 -35.80 -8.08 -37.77
C GLY A 567 -34.30 -8.38 -37.69
N VAL A 568 -33.81 -9.33 -38.51
CA VAL A 568 -32.37 -9.63 -38.61
C VAL A 568 -31.59 -8.43 -39.17
N LEU A 569 -32.13 -7.70 -40.14
CA LEU A 569 -31.52 -6.49 -40.68
C LEU A 569 -31.43 -5.38 -39.64
N LEU A 570 -32.47 -5.17 -38.82
CA LEU A 570 -32.46 -4.19 -37.73
C LEU A 570 -31.48 -4.58 -36.62
N ILE A 571 -31.40 -5.87 -36.27
CA ILE A 571 -30.40 -6.37 -35.32
C ILE A 571 -28.98 -6.18 -35.88
N TYR A 572 -28.77 -6.44 -37.17
CA TYR A 572 -27.49 -6.22 -37.83
C TYR A 572 -27.10 -4.74 -37.92
N ILE A 573 -28.07 -3.85 -38.20
CA ILE A 573 -27.85 -2.39 -38.20
C ILE A 573 -27.57 -1.89 -36.78
N ALA A 574 -28.30 -2.38 -35.76
CA ALA A 574 -28.05 -2.05 -34.36
C ALA A 574 -26.67 -2.57 -33.90
N TYR A 575 -26.31 -3.79 -34.28
CA TYR A 575 -24.99 -4.37 -34.03
C TYR A 575 -23.88 -3.52 -34.66
N ARG A 576 -24.01 -3.13 -35.92
CA ARG A 576 -23.03 -2.30 -36.62
C ARG A 576 -22.97 -0.85 -36.10
N LYS A 577 -24.04 -0.36 -35.47
CA LYS A 577 -24.07 0.95 -34.81
C LYS A 577 -23.49 0.92 -33.39
N MET A 578 -23.56 -0.22 -32.71
CA MET A 578 -22.92 -0.42 -31.40
C MET A 578 -21.44 -0.77 -31.51
N TYR A 579 -20.99 -1.35 -32.64
CA TYR A 579 -19.59 -1.71 -32.90
C TYR A 579 -19.10 -1.05 -34.21
N PRO A 580 -18.61 0.20 -34.18
CA PRO A 580 -17.99 0.82 -35.35
C PRO A 580 -16.67 0.10 -35.70
N LYS A 581 -16.22 0.21 -36.96
CA LYS A 581 -15.06 -0.52 -37.52
C LYS A 581 -13.74 -0.35 -36.73
N GLU A 582 -13.67 0.68 -35.89
CA GLU A 582 -12.56 0.98 -34.99
C GLU A 582 -12.34 -0.08 -33.88
N TYR A 583 -13.27 -1.02 -33.69
CA TYR A 583 -13.21 -2.08 -32.68
C TYR A 583 -12.92 -3.50 -33.22
N GLN A 584 -12.64 -3.64 -34.52
CA GLN A 584 -12.31 -4.94 -35.15
C GLN A 584 -10.79 -5.16 -35.20
N SER A 585 -10.32 -6.39 -34.99
CA SER A 585 -8.90 -6.74 -35.17
C SER A 585 -8.50 -6.68 -36.66
N GLU A 586 -7.20 -6.50 -36.96
CA GLU A 586 -6.72 -6.37 -38.35
C GLU A 586 -7.12 -7.58 -39.23
N GLU A 587 -7.18 -8.81 -38.68
CA GLU A 587 -7.65 -10.00 -39.39
C GLU A 587 -9.15 -10.00 -39.72
N GLU A 588 -9.98 -9.31 -38.93
CA GLU A 588 -11.41 -9.19 -39.17
C GLU A 588 -11.74 -8.12 -40.22
N GLN A 589 -10.93 -7.05 -40.26
CA GLN A 589 -11.03 -6.02 -41.29
C GLN A 589 -10.66 -6.58 -42.68
N GLU A 590 -9.66 -7.47 -42.76
CA GLU A 590 -9.27 -8.16 -44.00
C GLU A 590 -10.35 -9.14 -44.54
N LYS A 591 -11.17 -9.70 -43.65
CA LYS A 591 -12.30 -10.56 -44.03
C LYS A 591 -13.50 -9.77 -44.55
N ASP A 592 -13.74 -8.56 -44.02
CA ASP A 592 -14.82 -7.67 -44.44
C ASP A 592 -14.55 -7.00 -45.81
N GLU A 593 -13.30 -6.92 -46.27
CA GLU A 593 -12.96 -6.41 -47.61
C GLU A 593 -13.21 -7.40 -48.76
N ARG A 594 -13.44 -8.69 -48.46
CA ARG A 594 -13.80 -9.66 -49.50
C ARG A 594 -15.24 -9.42 -49.94
N LYS A 595 -15.43 -8.94 -51.17
CA LYS A 595 -16.74 -8.72 -51.79
C LYS A 595 -17.64 -9.97 -51.65
N PHE A 596 -18.66 -9.85 -50.81
CA PHE A 596 -19.65 -10.87 -50.54
C PHE A 596 -20.41 -11.22 -51.83
N GLN A 597 -20.15 -12.40 -52.41
CA GLN A 597 -20.95 -12.92 -53.53
C GLN A 597 -22.13 -13.73 -52.95
N LEU A 598 -23.34 -13.42 -53.42
CA LEU A 598 -24.60 -14.08 -53.02
C LEU A 598 -24.55 -15.61 -53.11
N THR A 599 -23.67 -16.17 -53.93
CA THR A 599 -23.42 -17.61 -54.11
C THR A 599 -22.97 -18.29 -52.81
N ASP A 600 -22.16 -17.63 -51.97
CA ASP A 600 -21.62 -18.23 -50.74
C ASP A 600 -22.70 -18.41 -49.65
N LEU A 601 -23.71 -17.55 -49.64
CA LEU A 601 -24.87 -17.67 -48.75
C LEU A 601 -25.71 -18.91 -49.13
N PHE A 602 -25.89 -19.16 -50.43
CA PHE A 602 -26.64 -20.33 -50.91
C PHE A 602 -25.90 -21.64 -50.68
N TYR A 603 -24.56 -21.67 -50.79
CA TYR A 603 -23.78 -22.87 -50.47
C TYR A 603 -23.84 -23.22 -48.97
N ARG A 604 -23.80 -22.22 -48.09
CA ARG A 604 -23.94 -22.45 -46.64
C ARG A 604 -25.34 -22.94 -46.26
N ILE A 605 -26.39 -22.35 -46.82
CA ILE A 605 -27.78 -22.79 -46.58
C ILE A 605 -28.02 -24.19 -47.14
N GLY A 606 -27.46 -24.50 -48.33
CA GLY A 606 -27.51 -25.84 -48.92
C GLY A 606 -26.80 -26.90 -48.08
N GLY A 607 -25.66 -26.57 -47.47
CA GLY A 607 -24.94 -27.44 -46.53
C GLY A 607 -25.75 -27.82 -45.31
N TYR A 608 -26.46 -26.86 -44.70
CA TYR A 608 -27.33 -27.12 -43.55
C TYR A 608 -28.53 -28.00 -43.91
N ILE A 609 -29.14 -27.82 -45.08
CA ILE A 609 -30.28 -28.64 -45.52
C ILE A 609 -29.86 -30.09 -45.78
N ASN A 610 -28.64 -30.31 -46.30
CA ASN A 610 -28.11 -31.65 -46.57
C ASN A 610 -27.81 -32.45 -45.29
N VAL A 611 -27.38 -31.77 -44.23
CA VAL A 611 -27.17 -32.38 -42.89
C VAL A 611 -28.49 -32.82 -42.25
N PHE A 612 -29.59 -32.11 -42.50
CA PHE A 612 -30.92 -32.51 -42.01
C PHE A 612 -31.57 -33.62 -42.84
N ALA A 613 -31.25 -33.74 -44.13
CA ALA A 613 -31.77 -34.80 -45.00
C ALA A 613 -31.19 -36.20 -44.68
N ASN A 614 -29.93 -36.27 -44.26
CA ASN A 614 -29.24 -37.53 -43.95
C ASN A 614 -29.52 -38.11 -42.54
N LYS A 615 -30.40 -37.49 -41.75
CA LYS A 615 -30.71 -37.96 -40.39
C LYS A 615 -31.65 -39.19 -40.34
N ARG A 616 -32.28 -39.57 -41.45
CA ARG A 616 -33.17 -40.76 -41.53
C ARG A 616 -32.48 -42.07 -41.90
N THR A 617 -31.27 -42.03 -42.44
CA THR A 617 -30.48 -43.23 -42.81
C THR A 617 -29.53 -43.68 -41.72
N ASN A 618 -29.06 -42.77 -40.85
CA ASN A 618 -28.17 -43.11 -39.73
C ASN A 618 -28.87 -43.70 -38.49
N GLN A 619 -30.21 -43.73 -38.48
CA GLN A 619 -30.99 -44.25 -37.34
C GLN A 619 -31.16 -45.79 -37.36
N LYS A 620 -30.74 -46.48 -38.43
CA LYS A 620 -30.77 -47.96 -38.53
C LYS A 620 -29.42 -48.64 -38.23
N GLN A 621 -28.37 -47.86 -37.96
CA GLN A 621 -27.01 -48.40 -37.74
C GLN A 621 -26.55 -48.29 -36.28
N SER A 622 -27.31 -47.61 -35.41
CA SER A 622 -27.00 -47.46 -33.97
C SER A 622 -27.59 -48.55 -33.07
N ASP A 623 -28.47 -49.42 -33.59
CA ASP A 623 -29.13 -50.47 -32.79
C ASP A 623 -28.28 -51.76 -32.65
N PHE A 624 -27.02 -51.75 -33.10
CA PHE A 624 -26.13 -52.94 -33.10
C PHE A 624 -24.95 -52.87 -32.12
N TYR A 625 -24.83 -51.81 -31.30
CA TYR A 625 -23.78 -51.70 -30.28
C TYR A 625 -24.34 -51.19 -28.95
N LEU A 626 -24.94 -52.09 -28.19
CA LEU A 626 -25.16 -51.94 -26.75
C LEU A 626 -24.62 -53.22 -26.07
N PRO A 627 -23.56 -53.10 -25.25
CA PRO A 627 -23.42 -53.97 -24.09
C PRO A 627 -23.53 -53.17 -22.78
N ALA A 628 -24.42 -53.69 -21.93
CA ALA A 628 -24.40 -53.70 -20.47
C ALA A 628 -23.43 -52.76 -19.75
N LYS A 629 -23.98 -51.68 -19.16
CA LYS A 629 -23.36 -51.00 -18.00
C LYS A 629 -24.38 -50.28 -17.11
N GLN A 630 -25.46 -50.97 -16.77
CA GLN A 630 -26.47 -50.49 -15.80
C GLN A 630 -26.42 -51.22 -14.44
N GLU A 631 -25.62 -52.28 -14.29
CA GLU A 631 -25.51 -53.01 -13.01
C GLU A 631 -24.39 -52.49 -12.08
N GLU A 632 -23.38 -51.76 -12.59
CA GLU A 632 -22.30 -51.21 -11.74
C GLU A 632 -22.67 -49.90 -11.01
N LEU A 633 -23.72 -49.19 -11.42
CA LEU A 633 -24.12 -47.92 -10.80
C LEU A 633 -25.05 -48.10 -9.59
N GLN A 634 -25.73 -49.24 -9.46
CA GLN A 634 -26.59 -49.52 -8.30
C GLN A 634 -25.81 -50.07 -7.10
N GLN A 635 -24.66 -50.74 -7.31
CA GLN A 635 -23.82 -51.23 -6.20
C GLN A 635 -22.98 -50.12 -5.53
N ILE A 636 -22.71 -49.00 -6.22
CA ILE A 636 -21.93 -47.88 -5.66
C ILE A 636 -22.79 -46.98 -4.74
N GLN A 637 -24.11 -46.93 -4.95
CA GLN A 637 -25.01 -46.15 -4.09
C GLN A 637 -25.41 -46.87 -2.80
N THR A 638 -25.41 -48.21 -2.77
CA THR A 638 -25.69 -48.97 -1.53
C THR A 638 -24.51 -49.05 -0.57
N ASN A 639 -23.26 -48.98 -1.06
CA ASN A 639 -22.06 -49.05 -0.20
C ASN A 639 -21.71 -47.72 0.51
N ASN A 640 -22.29 -46.59 0.08
CA ASN A 640 -22.06 -45.29 0.71
C ASN A 640 -23.06 -44.97 1.84
N ILE A 641 -24.12 -45.77 2.00
CA ILE A 641 -25.13 -45.59 3.06
C ILE A 641 -24.81 -46.47 4.29
N SER A 642 -24.10 -47.59 4.11
CA SER A 642 -23.65 -48.45 5.22
C SER A 642 -22.43 -47.89 5.99
N ASN A 643 -21.55 -47.12 5.35
CA ASN A 643 -20.40 -46.50 6.02
C ASN A 643 -20.73 -45.21 6.81
N ALA A 644 -21.96 -44.70 6.70
CA ALA A 644 -22.43 -43.54 7.46
C ALA A 644 -23.13 -43.92 8.79
N SER A 645 -23.43 -45.20 9.01
CA SER A 645 -24.04 -45.70 10.25
C SER A 645 -23.06 -46.26 11.29
N GLU A 646 -21.78 -46.49 10.94
CA GLU A 646 -20.76 -47.01 11.89
C GLU A 646 -19.90 -45.92 12.57
N LEU A 647 -20.11 -44.64 12.25
CA LEU A 647 -19.37 -43.52 12.87
C LEU A 647 -20.16 -42.76 13.97
N LYS A 648 -21.31 -43.30 14.40
CA LYS A 648 -22.10 -42.74 15.52
C LYS A 648 -22.05 -43.53 16.83
N ASP A 649 -21.32 -44.65 16.89
CA ASP A 649 -21.22 -45.49 18.11
C ASP A 649 -19.84 -45.50 18.80
N ASN A 650 -18.90 -44.61 18.42
CA ASN A 650 -17.62 -44.46 19.12
C ASN A 650 -17.33 -43.00 19.51
N THR A 651 -18.19 -42.44 20.37
CA THR A 651 -17.79 -41.47 21.43
C THR A 651 -18.93 -41.38 22.45
N LYS A 652 -18.83 -42.20 23.49
CA LYS A 652 -19.27 -41.87 24.85
C LYS A 652 -18.13 -42.15 25.79
#